data_AF-W6Y0I5-F1
#
_entry.id   AF-W6Y0I5-F1
#
_cell.length_a   1.000
_cell.length_b   1.000
_cell.length_c   1.000
_cell.angle_alpha   90.00
_cell.angle_beta   90.00
_cell.angle_gamma   90.00
#
_symmetry.space_group_name_H-M   'P 1'
#
loop_
_entity.id
_entity.type
_entity.pdbx_description
1 polymer ?
#
loop_
_entity_poly.entity_id
_entity_poly.type
_entity_poly.pdbx_seq_one_letter_code
_entity_poly.pdbx_strand_id
1 'polypeptide(L)'
;MITKGLLTLGSAIPALAGSLVQRQSTPLDDCPGYAVSNVQNDGSRVTADLTLAGTACNAYGDDLTDLKLEVEYQTEDRLHVKIYDAAEQVFQIQESIWPRPSDDEGTDPEKSSLTFTWTDSPFSFAIKRRATNETLFDTSAASLVFETQYLRLRTALPPLPNLYGLGESTDAFHLNTTNYTRTLWNRDAYGTPPGSNLYGAHPVYFDHRGENGTHGVFLASSEGMDIKIDDTDGQFLEYNTLGGVLDFYFLAGPGPKEVATQYSALSGLPAMMPYWGFGSHQCKYGYRDVWEVAEVVANYSAADIPLETMWTDIDYMELRRLFTLDPERYPLELVRQLVDYLHAHQQHYIVMVNSAVWSGDYDAYNNGAKLEVFQKKSNGSFEQGAVWPGPTVFPDWFHPNTQKYWDEEFARFFDPATGVDIDGLWNDMNEPANFCPYPCSDPEAYSEESKNPPEPPAVRTSAGRQIPGFPAGFQPQSNSSTARRSVVKGPSSMRPSKRQAPNSAGDAKHLGLPGRDLINPKYQIHNEAGSISNRTLATDIKNYDGSYHYDTHNFWGSMMSITSHKSMQARRPERRPFIITRSSFPGLGSYLGKWLGDNVSEWAQYRFSIAGILNFNTIFQIPMVGPDICGFAGNTTETLCARWTTLGAFYPFMRNHAGDTSISQEYYRWPLTRAAAKNAIAVRYRLLDYFYTAFHRQTTTGLPSLNPLFFHYPTDAKTFGIEHQFFYGDSILVSPVLEENSTSVSIYLPKDVFYDYWTGERIQGNGENINLTDVGFDTIPLHVKGGSILPLRAESANTTTELRKQNFVLWIAPNATNQASGSLYLDDGDSLEQKSTSLINFSFNNGAFSMSGDFGFETELVIQNITILGTSQSVQGPVALTKGWEHNFGAGAGMPQFDGGAAESRRGVVAAAWGLVAGAVSVWFSL
;
A
#
# COMPACT_ATOMS: atom_id res chain seq x y z
N MET A 1 -21.18 -11.71 28.88
CA MET A 1 -21.50 -12.45 30.14
C MET A 1 -21.38 -13.94 29.87
N ILE A 2 -20.88 -14.65 30.87
CA ILE A 2 -20.14 -15.91 30.80
C ILE A 2 -21.07 -17.16 30.93
N THR A 3 -20.62 -18.24 30.26
CA THR A 3 -20.86 -19.69 30.46
C THR A 3 -22.21 -20.36 30.19
N LYS A 4 -22.14 -21.41 29.36
CA LYS A 4 -22.52 -22.84 29.58
C LYS A 4 -22.41 -23.55 28.22
N GLY A 5 -21.87 -24.75 28.03
CA GLY A 5 -21.34 -25.80 28.90
C GLY A 5 -21.20 -27.04 28.00
N LEU A 6 -19.99 -27.60 27.91
CA LEU A 6 -19.67 -28.82 27.16
C LEU A 6 -20.35 -30.04 27.79
N LEU A 7 -20.87 -30.95 26.96
CA LEU A 7 -21.16 -32.34 27.33
C LEU A 7 -20.74 -33.27 26.19
N THR A 8 -19.63 -33.95 26.43
CA THR A 8 -19.04 -35.01 25.61
C THR A 8 -19.81 -36.32 25.77
N LEU A 9 -20.19 -36.96 24.66
CA LEU A 9 -20.60 -38.36 24.61
C LEU A 9 -19.65 -39.11 23.67
N GLY A 10 -18.79 -39.92 24.26
CA GLY A 10 -17.87 -40.81 23.55
C GLY A 10 -18.60 -42.01 22.97
N SER A 11 -18.23 -42.38 21.74
CA SER A 11 -18.52 -43.69 21.16
C SER A 11 -17.20 -44.28 20.66
N ALA A 12 -16.78 -45.39 21.25
CA ALA A 12 -15.60 -46.13 20.85
C ALA A 12 -15.89 -46.98 19.60
N ILE A 13 -15.04 -46.88 18.57
CA ILE A 13 -14.97 -47.81 17.44
C ILE A 13 -13.51 -48.33 17.40
N PRO A 14 -13.28 -49.66 17.33
CA PRO A 14 -11.94 -50.22 17.44
C PRO A 14 -11.12 -49.97 16.17
N ALA A 15 -9.93 -49.39 16.33
CA ALA A 15 -8.94 -49.23 15.27
C ALA A 15 -8.32 -50.59 14.91
N LEU A 16 -8.45 -50.99 13.64
CA LEU A 16 -7.60 -51.99 13.03
C LEU A 16 -6.23 -51.35 12.77
N ALA A 17 -5.23 -51.78 13.54
CA ALA A 17 -3.85 -51.36 13.38
C ALA A 17 -3.28 -51.90 12.06
N GLY A 18 -3.27 -51.07 11.02
CA GLY A 18 -2.28 -51.15 9.95
C GLY A 18 -1.01 -50.49 10.45
N SER A 19 0.08 -51.26 10.54
CA SER A 19 1.40 -50.76 10.87
C SER A 19 1.92 -49.81 9.79
N LEU A 20 1.59 -48.52 9.90
CA LEU A 20 2.32 -47.46 9.23
C LEU A 20 3.62 -47.26 10.01
N VAL A 21 4.73 -47.62 9.38
CA VAL A 21 6.06 -47.18 9.80
C VAL A 21 6.04 -45.66 9.76
N GLN A 22 5.89 -45.03 10.92
CA GLN A 22 6.04 -43.59 11.07
C GLN A 22 7.53 -43.32 10.84
N ARG A 23 7.87 -42.88 9.61
CA ARG A 23 9.22 -42.45 9.24
C ARG A 23 9.58 -41.34 10.25
N GLN A 24 10.52 -41.60 11.17
CA GLN A 24 11.04 -40.56 12.04
C GLN A 24 11.58 -39.47 11.11
N SER A 25 11.02 -38.26 11.16
CA SER A 25 11.54 -37.12 10.42
C SER A 25 12.96 -36.85 10.92
N THR A 26 13.94 -36.95 10.03
CA THR A 26 15.31 -36.52 10.31
C THR A 26 15.29 -35.05 10.73
N PRO A 27 15.94 -34.64 11.83
CA PRO A 27 16.10 -33.23 12.17
C PRO A 27 16.71 -32.47 10.97
N LEU A 28 16.17 -31.29 10.65
CA LEU A 28 16.61 -30.51 9.48
C LEU A 28 18.10 -30.15 9.53
N ASP A 29 18.68 -30.06 10.72
CA ASP A 29 20.10 -29.73 10.93
C ASP A 29 21.02 -30.91 10.59
N ASP A 30 20.49 -32.13 10.49
CA ASP A 30 21.23 -33.32 10.07
C ASP A 30 21.21 -33.51 8.53
N CYS A 31 20.55 -32.61 7.78
CA CYS A 31 20.47 -32.72 6.33
C CYS A 31 21.83 -32.51 5.65
N PRO A 32 22.16 -33.34 4.63
CA PRO A 32 23.51 -33.39 4.07
C PRO A 32 23.89 -32.13 3.27
N GLY A 33 22.93 -31.30 2.88
CA GLY A 33 23.16 -30.20 1.97
C GLY A 33 23.57 -30.67 0.58
N TYR A 34 24.23 -29.78 -0.16
CA TYR A 34 24.64 -30.02 -1.56
C TYR A 34 26.15 -29.87 -1.70
N ALA A 35 26.73 -30.40 -2.77
CA ALA A 35 28.13 -30.28 -3.12
C ALA A 35 28.27 -29.60 -4.49
N VAL A 36 29.21 -28.67 -4.59
CA VAL A 36 29.48 -27.90 -5.81
C VAL A 36 30.30 -28.71 -6.80
N SER A 37 29.96 -28.63 -8.08
CA SER A 37 30.77 -29.11 -9.19
C SER A 37 30.57 -28.25 -10.44
N ASN A 38 31.39 -28.48 -11.48
CA ASN A 38 31.25 -27.82 -12.79
C ASN A 38 31.18 -26.28 -12.74
N VAL A 39 31.92 -25.64 -11.84
CA VAL A 39 31.95 -24.17 -11.71
C VAL A 39 32.45 -23.52 -12.99
N GLN A 40 31.66 -22.60 -13.54
CA GLN A 40 32.05 -21.68 -14.59
C GLN A 40 31.99 -20.26 -14.03
N ASN A 41 33.06 -19.50 -14.18
CA ASN A 41 33.16 -18.14 -13.70
C ASN A 41 33.85 -17.30 -14.77
N ASP A 42 33.09 -16.40 -15.41
CA ASP A 42 33.61 -15.45 -16.40
C ASP A 42 33.90 -14.05 -15.80
N GLY A 43 33.75 -13.91 -14.48
CA GLY A 43 33.83 -12.67 -13.73
C GLY A 43 32.44 -12.16 -13.37
N SER A 44 31.68 -11.71 -14.38
CA SER A 44 30.33 -11.13 -14.23
C SER A 44 29.28 -12.15 -13.84
N ARG A 45 29.50 -13.42 -14.18
CA ARG A 45 28.59 -14.51 -13.92
C ARG A 45 29.32 -15.72 -13.37
N VAL A 46 28.74 -16.32 -12.33
CA VAL A 46 29.16 -17.61 -11.80
C VAL A 46 28.01 -18.59 -11.95
N THR A 47 28.26 -19.74 -12.57
CA THR A 47 27.31 -20.85 -12.61
C THR A 47 27.95 -22.11 -12.07
N ALA A 48 27.19 -22.95 -11.36
CA ALA A 48 27.69 -24.24 -10.88
C ALA A 48 26.57 -25.28 -10.80
N ASP A 49 26.96 -26.55 -10.76
CA ASP A 49 26.08 -27.67 -10.48
C ASP A 49 26.13 -27.95 -8.97
N LEU A 50 24.97 -28.09 -8.33
CA LEU A 50 24.87 -28.50 -6.94
C LEU A 50 24.22 -29.89 -6.87
N THR A 51 24.95 -30.88 -6.39
CA THR A 51 24.46 -32.26 -6.24
C THR A 51 24.26 -32.61 -4.78
N LEU A 52 23.17 -33.30 -4.43
CA LEU A 52 22.90 -33.70 -3.05
C LEU A 52 24.10 -34.44 -2.43
N ALA A 53 24.65 -33.95 -1.32
CA ALA A 53 25.96 -34.37 -0.81
C ALA A 53 25.92 -35.67 0.03
N GLY A 54 24.74 -36.26 0.23
CA GLY A 54 24.57 -37.42 1.10
C GLY A 54 23.21 -38.08 0.95
N THR A 55 22.76 -38.77 2.01
CA THR A 55 21.45 -39.43 2.00
C THR A 55 20.35 -38.38 2.10
N ALA A 56 19.39 -38.42 1.17
CA ALA A 56 18.23 -37.53 1.14
C ALA A 56 17.50 -37.50 2.50
N CYS A 57 17.27 -36.29 2.99
CA CYS A 57 16.51 -35.99 4.20
C CYS A 57 15.06 -36.39 4.05
N ASN A 58 14.43 -35.95 2.96
CA ASN A 58 13.02 -36.12 2.65
C ASN A 58 12.11 -35.76 3.84
N ALA A 59 12.40 -34.64 4.50
CA ALA A 59 11.76 -34.21 5.73
C ALA A 59 10.29 -33.81 5.47
N TYR A 60 10.05 -32.99 4.45
CA TYR A 60 8.72 -32.47 4.07
C TYR A 60 8.37 -32.69 2.58
N GLY A 61 9.27 -33.27 1.81
CA GLY A 61 9.11 -33.62 0.40
C GLY A 61 10.12 -34.69 0.02
N ASP A 62 10.36 -34.85 -1.28
CA ASP A 62 11.54 -35.60 -1.75
C ASP A 62 12.65 -34.59 -2.06
N ASP A 63 13.89 -34.83 -1.62
CA ASP A 63 15.02 -33.97 -1.99
C ASP A 63 15.27 -34.04 -3.49
N LEU A 64 15.49 -32.88 -4.11
CA LEU A 64 15.94 -32.82 -5.49
C LEU A 64 17.44 -33.12 -5.53
N THR A 65 17.88 -34.01 -6.42
CA THR A 65 19.27 -34.47 -6.43
C THR A 65 20.22 -33.52 -7.16
N ASP A 66 19.71 -32.79 -8.14
CA ASP A 66 20.49 -32.00 -9.10
C ASP A 66 19.91 -30.59 -9.22
N LEU A 67 20.66 -29.61 -8.71
CA LEU A 67 20.33 -28.19 -8.78
C LEU A 67 21.39 -27.43 -9.58
N LYS A 68 21.05 -26.19 -9.92
CA LYS A 68 21.94 -25.20 -10.52
C LYS A 68 22.06 -23.99 -9.60
N LEU A 69 23.26 -23.45 -9.52
CA LEU A 69 23.56 -22.13 -8.98
C LEU A 69 23.83 -21.17 -10.14
N GLU A 70 23.27 -19.98 -10.05
CA GLU A 70 23.57 -18.84 -10.91
C GLU A 70 23.79 -17.60 -10.05
N VAL A 71 24.84 -16.87 -10.33
CA VAL A 71 25.19 -15.61 -9.66
C VAL A 71 25.53 -14.59 -10.73
N GLU A 72 24.90 -13.42 -10.67
CA GLU A 72 25.07 -12.36 -11.65
C GLU A 72 25.36 -11.04 -10.93
N TYR A 73 26.47 -10.42 -11.30
CA TYR A 73 26.78 -9.04 -10.94
C TYR A 73 26.01 -8.12 -11.90
N GLN A 74 24.76 -7.82 -11.54
CA GLN A 74 23.84 -7.13 -12.44
C GLN A 74 24.17 -5.64 -12.58
N THR A 75 24.56 -4.98 -11.49
CA THR A 75 25.04 -3.60 -11.47
C THR A 75 26.17 -3.46 -10.45
N GLU A 76 26.79 -2.28 -10.33
CA GLU A 76 27.80 -2.03 -9.28
C GLU A 76 27.22 -2.20 -7.85
N ASP A 77 25.90 -2.07 -7.66
CA ASP A 77 25.26 -2.13 -6.35
C ASP A 77 24.20 -3.22 -6.21
N ARG A 78 24.02 -4.07 -7.22
CA ARG A 78 23.03 -5.16 -7.22
C ARG A 78 23.65 -6.48 -7.64
N LEU A 79 23.49 -7.49 -6.79
CA LEU A 79 23.95 -8.86 -7.04
C LEU A 79 22.77 -9.82 -6.97
N HIS A 80 22.62 -10.67 -7.99
CA HIS A 80 21.56 -11.68 -8.09
C HIS A 80 22.15 -13.06 -7.81
N VAL A 81 21.48 -13.86 -6.98
CA VAL A 81 21.84 -15.26 -6.67
C VAL A 81 20.61 -16.12 -6.82
N LYS A 82 20.67 -17.11 -7.71
CA LYS A 82 19.56 -18.03 -7.97
C LYS A 82 19.98 -19.48 -7.78
N ILE A 83 19.16 -20.24 -7.05
CA ILE A 83 19.26 -21.69 -6.91
C ILE A 83 17.95 -22.32 -7.38
N TYR A 84 18.04 -23.21 -8.36
CA TYR A 84 16.89 -23.83 -9.02
C TYR A 84 17.19 -25.28 -9.43
N ASP A 85 16.17 -26.05 -9.79
CA ASP A 85 16.36 -27.44 -10.21
C ASP A 85 16.98 -27.53 -11.62
N ALA A 86 17.90 -28.48 -11.83
CA ALA A 86 18.57 -28.63 -13.11
C ALA A 86 17.63 -29.03 -14.27
N ALA A 87 16.45 -29.56 -13.95
CA ALA A 87 15.42 -29.90 -14.93
C ALA A 87 14.50 -28.71 -15.30
N GLU A 88 14.60 -27.58 -14.59
CA GLU A 88 13.77 -26.38 -14.76
C GLU A 88 12.26 -26.67 -14.66
N GLN A 89 11.87 -27.52 -13.72
CA GLN A 89 10.49 -27.93 -13.50
C GLN A 89 9.83 -27.25 -12.31
N VAL A 90 10.60 -26.83 -11.29
CA VAL A 90 10.01 -26.14 -10.13
C VAL A 90 9.41 -24.80 -10.54
N PHE A 91 8.41 -24.33 -9.78
CA PHE A 91 7.70 -23.11 -10.15
C PHE A 91 8.64 -21.90 -10.14
N GLN A 92 8.48 -21.02 -11.13
CA GLN A 92 9.10 -19.70 -11.14
C GLN A 92 8.07 -18.65 -11.58
N ILE A 93 8.11 -17.48 -10.95
CA ILE A 93 7.22 -16.37 -11.31
C ILE A 93 7.42 -16.03 -12.80
N GLN A 94 6.30 -15.89 -13.51
CA GLN A 94 6.28 -15.58 -14.93
C GLN A 94 6.76 -14.15 -15.19
N GLU A 95 7.53 -13.94 -16.26
CA GLU A 95 8.03 -12.62 -16.69
C GLU A 95 6.91 -11.59 -16.94
N SER A 96 5.71 -12.06 -17.31
CA SER A 96 4.55 -11.19 -17.50
C SER A 96 3.95 -10.66 -16.19
N ILE A 97 4.27 -11.28 -15.05
CA ILE A 97 3.78 -10.89 -13.72
C ILE A 97 4.82 -10.01 -13.04
N TRP A 98 6.07 -10.47 -13.02
CA TRP A 98 7.20 -9.73 -12.48
C TRP A 98 8.37 -9.86 -13.46
N PRO A 99 8.58 -8.85 -14.33
CA PRO A 99 9.71 -8.83 -15.24
C PRO A 99 11.01 -8.79 -14.46
N ARG A 100 11.89 -9.77 -14.69
CA ARG A 100 13.21 -9.78 -14.04
C ARG A 100 14.03 -8.60 -14.54
N PRO A 101 14.76 -7.91 -13.67
CA PRO A 101 15.61 -6.80 -14.08
C PRO A 101 16.72 -7.31 -15.01
N SER A 102 17.06 -6.52 -16.03
CA SER A 102 18.25 -6.78 -16.84
C SER A 102 19.53 -6.35 -16.12
N ASP A 103 20.64 -6.99 -16.49
CA ASP A 103 21.98 -6.55 -16.11
C ASP A 103 22.39 -5.31 -16.91
N ASP A 104 23.23 -4.46 -16.32
CA ASP A 104 23.92 -3.41 -17.06
C ASP A 104 25.02 -4.06 -17.93
N GLU A 105 25.02 -3.76 -19.24
CA GLU A 105 26.03 -4.31 -20.16
C GLU A 105 27.45 -3.95 -19.69
N GLY A 106 28.26 -4.98 -19.40
CA GLY A 106 29.67 -4.80 -19.04
C GLY A 106 29.92 -4.40 -17.59
N THR A 107 29.02 -4.73 -16.66
CA THR A 107 29.29 -4.62 -15.21
C THR A 107 30.61 -5.30 -14.87
N ASP A 108 31.55 -4.51 -14.36
CA ASP A 108 32.86 -5.00 -13.91
C ASP A 108 32.70 -5.52 -12.47
N PRO A 109 32.82 -6.84 -12.23
CA PRO A 109 32.68 -7.42 -10.89
C PRO A 109 33.62 -6.79 -9.87
N GLU A 110 34.79 -6.31 -10.30
CA GLU A 110 35.76 -5.67 -9.42
C GLU A 110 35.30 -4.29 -8.93
N LYS A 111 34.36 -3.66 -9.63
CA LYS A 111 33.72 -2.41 -9.21
C LYS A 111 32.49 -2.61 -8.33
N SER A 112 31.92 -3.82 -8.32
CA SER A 112 30.77 -4.13 -7.47
C SER A 112 31.05 -3.85 -6.00
N SER A 113 30.14 -3.14 -5.35
CA SER A 113 30.07 -2.90 -3.91
C SER A 113 29.89 -4.21 -3.11
N LEU A 114 29.48 -5.30 -3.77
CA LEU A 114 29.24 -6.61 -3.19
C LEU A 114 30.23 -7.65 -3.71
N THR A 115 30.53 -8.66 -2.89
CA THR A 115 31.29 -9.84 -3.30
C THR A 115 30.54 -11.13 -2.94
N PHE A 116 30.55 -12.09 -3.87
CA PHE A 116 30.04 -13.44 -3.67
C PHE A 116 31.18 -14.38 -3.32
N THR A 117 31.01 -15.19 -2.28
CA THR A 117 31.95 -16.25 -1.88
C THR A 117 31.18 -17.51 -1.52
N TRP A 118 31.78 -18.69 -1.72
CA TRP A 118 31.13 -19.97 -1.42
C TRP A 118 32.09 -21.02 -0.83
N THR A 119 31.50 -22.05 -0.22
CA THR A 119 32.15 -23.29 0.24
C THR A 119 31.62 -24.46 -0.60
N ASP A 120 32.48 -25.42 -0.96
CA ASP A 120 32.10 -26.47 -1.91
C ASP A 120 31.22 -27.58 -1.31
N SER A 121 31.44 -28.01 -0.05
CA SER A 121 30.70 -29.13 0.55
C SER A 121 30.76 -29.14 2.11
N PRO A 122 29.61 -29.17 2.81
CA PRO A 122 28.30 -28.84 2.27
C PRO A 122 28.30 -27.40 1.72
N PHE A 123 27.57 -27.19 0.64
CA PHE A 123 27.51 -25.92 -0.06
C PHE A 123 26.91 -24.86 0.84
N SER A 124 27.61 -23.74 0.93
CA SER A 124 27.11 -22.50 1.49
C SER A 124 27.70 -21.34 0.70
N PHE A 125 27.02 -20.20 0.70
CA PHE A 125 27.52 -18.95 0.17
C PHE A 125 27.37 -17.79 1.16
N ALA A 126 28.19 -16.76 0.95
CA ALA A 126 28.13 -15.51 1.67
C ALA A 126 28.26 -14.32 0.72
N ILE A 127 27.49 -13.27 1.02
CA ILE A 127 27.57 -11.96 0.38
C ILE A 127 28.26 -10.99 1.34
N LYS A 128 29.26 -10.26 0.85
CA LYS A 128 30.01 -9.30 1.66
C LYS A 128 30.04 -7.93 1.00
N ARG A 129 30.14 -6.88 1.82
CA ARG A 129 30.45 -5.53 1.37
C ARG A 129 31.93 -5.50 0.97
N ARG A 130 32.23 -5.21 -0.30
CA ARG A 130 33.62 -5.21 -0.82
C ARG A 130 34.53 -4.26 -0.05
N ALA A 131 34.06 -3.04 0.22
CA ALA A 131 34.86 -1.98 0.83
C ALA A 131 35.33 -2.30 2.26
N THR A 132 34.52 -3.03 3.04
CA THR A 132 34.79 -3.30 4.47
C THR A 132 35.06 -4.77 4.75
N ASN A 133 34.82 -5.66 3.79
CA ASN A 133 34.79 -7.12 3.95
C ASN A 133 33.78 -7.60 5.03
N GLU A 134 32.80 -6.75 5.38
CA GLU A 134 31.71 -7.10 6.29
C GLU A 134 30.76 -8.10 5.61
N THR A 135 30.43 -9.17 6.31
CA THR A 135 29.45 -10.16 5.85
C THR A 135 28.03 -9.64 6.05
N LEU A 136 27.27 -9.58 4.96
CA LEU A 136 25.88 -9.11 4.94
C LEU A 136 24.89 -10.28 5.00
N PHE A 137 25.23 -11.39 4.34
CA PHE A 137 24.42 -12.60 4.26
C PHE A 137 25.36 -13.82 4.27
N ASP A 138 25.10 -14.83 5.09
CA ASP A 138 25.96 -16.01 5.25
C ASP A 138 25.16 -17.25 5.57
N THR A 139 25.17 -18.20 4.64
CA THR A 139 24.37 -19.42 4.73
C THR A 139 25.05 -20.60 5.40
N SER A 140 26.27 -20.42 5.92
CA SER A 140 27.05 -21.51 6.53
C SER A 140 26.48 -22.04 7.85
N ALA A 141 25.52 -21.33 8.47
CA ALA A 141 24.94 -21.70 9.75
C ALA A 141 24.02 -22.94 9.68
N ALA A 142 23.48 -23.28 8.51
CA ALA A 142 22.69 -24.49 8.32
C ALA A 142 22.78 -24.99 6.86
N SER A 143 22.75 -26.30 6.68
CA SER A 143 22.71 -26.91 5.35
C SER A 143 21.46 -26.46 4.57
N LEU A 144 21.65 -26.14 3.29
CA LEU A 144 20.56 -25.94 2.33
C LEU A 144 19.69 -27.20 2.24
N VAL A 145 18.37 -27.05 2.35
CA VAL A 145 17.39 -28.10 2.02
C VAL A 145 16.57 -27.62 0.83
N PHE A 146 16.42 -28.48 -0.18
CA PHE A 146 15.68 -28.19 -1.40
C PHE A 146 14.87 -29.42 -1.80
N GLU A 147 13.63 -29.46 -1.36
CA GLU A 147 12.70 -30.57 -1.57
C GLU A 147 11.54 -30.14 -2.46
N THR A 148 10.74 -31.10 -2.94
CA THR A 148 9.62 -30.87 -3.88
C THR A 148 8.61 -29.79 -3.47
N GLN A 149 8.42 -29.57 -2.15
CA GLN A 149 7.48 -28.59 -1.57
C GLN A 149 8.03 -27.95 -0.28
N TYR A 150 9.35 -27.96 -0.10
CA TYR A 150 9.99 -27.37 1.08
C TYR A 150 11.41 -26.92 0.77
N LEU A 151 11.68 -25.62 0.90
CA LEU A 151 13.02 -25.07 0.77
C LEU A 151 13.39 -24.40 2.10
N ARG A 152 14.59 -24.70 2.59
CA ARG A 152 15.16 -24.09 3.79
C ARG A 152 16.48 -23.42 3.45
N LEU A 153 16.59 -22.15 3.79
CA LEU A 153 17.86 -21.42 3.75
C LEU A 153 17.95 -20.49 4.96
N ARG A 154 19.03 -20.62 5.73
CA ARG A 154 19.30 -19.80 6.92
C ARG A 154 20.47 -18.87 6.62
N THR A 155 20.36 -17.60 6.99
CA THR A 155 21.49 -16.67 7.06
C THR A 155 21.81 -16.30 8.50
N ALA A 156 23.09 -16.25 8.84
CA ALA A 156 23.53 -15.63 10.09
C ALA A 156 23.28 -14.11 10.05
N LEU A 157 23.00 -13.54 11.21
CA LEU A 157 22.81 -12.11 11.44
C LEU A 157 23.72 -11.64 12.60
N PRO A 158 24.06 -10.35 12.68
CA PRO A 158 24.78 -9.80 13.82
C PRO A 158 23.91 -9.85 15.08
N PRO A 159 24.48 -9.74 16.28
CA PRO A 159 23.68 -9.52 17.48
C PRO A 159 22.84 -8.24 17.36
N LEU A 160 21.54 -8.32 17.69
CA LEU A 160 20.59 -7.19 17.64
C LEU A 160 20.53 -6.50 16.26
N PRO A 161 20.15 -7.22 15.19
CA PRO A 161 20.08 -6.67 13.84
C PRO A 161 18.94 -5.64 13.75
N ASN A 162 19.09 -4.60 12.92
CA ASN A 162 18.02 -3.63 12.70
C ASN A 162 17.28 -3.93 11.40
N LEU A 163 16.18 -4.69 11.51
CA LEU A 163 15.44 -5.20 10.36
C LEU A 163 14.12 -4.46 10.14
N TYR A 164 13.79 -4.17 8.88
CA TYR A 164 12.58 -3.47 8.44
C TYR A 164 12.02 -4.12 7.17
N GLY A 165 10.69 -4.22 7.04
CA GLY A 165 10.02 -4.81 5.87
C GLY A 165 9.29 -6.12 6.18
N LEU A 166 9.42 -7.12 5.29
CA LEU A 166 8.75 -8.43 5.36
C LEU A 166 7.23 -8.32 5.54
N GLY A 167 6.57 -7.52 4.70
CA GLY A 167 5.13 -7.27 4.80
C GLY A 167 4.28 -8.25 3.98
N GLU A 168 2.96 -8.23 4.07
CA GLU A 168 2.14 -7.31 4.85
C GLU A 168 1.76 -7.86 6.22
N SER A 169 1.84 -7.01 7.25
CA SER A 169 1.46 -7.34 8.62
C SER A 169 1.15 -6.11 9.46
N THR A 170 0.57 -6.35 10.64
CA THR A 170 0.44 -5.35 11.71
C THR A 170 1.51 -5.60 12.76
N ASP A 171 2.63 -4.89 12.66
CA ASP A 171 3.73 -4.95 13.63
C ASP A 171 4.38 -3.58 13.83
N ALA A 172 5.32 -3.53 14.77
CA ALA A 172 6.31 -2.46 14.85
C ALA A 172 7.06 -2.29 13.52
N PHE A 173 7.44 -1.05 13.19
CA PHE A 173 8.19 -0.80 11.95
C PHE A 173 9.60 -1.43 12.01
N HIS A 174 10.21 -1.35 13.18
CA HIS A 174 11.44 -2.07 13.50
C HIS A 174 11.09 -3.46 14.01
N LEU A 175 11.46 -4.50 13.24
CA LEU A 175 11.01 -5.86 13.49
C LEU A 175 11.56 -6.42 14.80
N ASN A 176 10.76 -7.27 15.47
CA ASN A 176 11.25 -8.10 16.56
C ASN A 176 12.21 -9.16 16.00
N THR A 177 13.36 -9.36 16.65
CA THR A 177 14.42 -10.25 16.19
C THR A 177 14.64 -11.46 17.09
N THR A 178 13.77 -11.69 18.07
CA THR A 178 13.86 -12.83 18.99
C THR A 178 12.53 -13.59 18.99
N ASN A 179 12.58 -14.91 18.78
CA ASN A 179 11.41 -15.79 18.70
C ASN A 179 10.30 -15.20 17.81
N TYR A 180 10.68 -14.77 16.62
CA TYR A 180 9.80 -14.09 15.69
C TYR A 180 9.58 -14.94 14.43
N THR A 181 8.33 -15.04 13.99
CA THR A 181 7.96 -15.70 12.74
C THR A 181 7.04 -14.79 11.94
N ARG A 182 7.42 -14.54 10.70
CA ARG A 182 6.59 -13.87 9.69
C ARG A 182 6.07 -14.89 8.70
N THR A 183 4.75 -15.00 8.57
CA THR A 183 4.11 -15.77 7.51
C THR A 183 3.77 -14.85 6.33
N LEU A 184 4.08 -15.27 5.11
CA LEU A 184 3.64 -14.60 3.88
C LEU A 184 2.68 -15.51 3.11
N TRP A 185 1.40 -15.19 3.20
CA TRP A 185 0.29 -15.83 2.47
C TRP A 185 -0.89 -14.88 2.48
N ASN A 186 -1.35 -14.41 1.32
CA ASN A 186 -2.39 -13.39 1.25
C ASN A 186 -3.70 -13.90 1.88
N ARG A 187 -4.32 -13.09 2.75
CA ARG A 187 -5.49 -13.50 3.52
C ARG A 187 -6.40 -12.32 3.79
N ASP A 188 -7.68 -12.54 3.60
CA ASP A 188 -8.72 -11.66 4.13
C ASP A 188 -8.63 -11.63 5.67
N ALA A 189 -8.21 -10.49 6.22
CA ALA A 189 -7.75 -10.37 7.60
C ALA A 189 -8.47 -9.23 8.35
N TYR A 190 -9.77 -9.38 8.57
CA TYR A 190 -10.57 -8.42 9.33
C TYR A 190 -9.94 -8.07 10.69
N GLY A 191 -9.88 -6.77 11.02
CA GLY A 191 -9.28 -6.26 12.24
C GLY A 191 -7.76 -6.08 12.17
N THR A 192 -7.11 -6.53 11.09
CA THR A 192 -5.64 -6.46 10.88
C THR A 192 -4.87 -6.98 12.12
N PRO A 193 -5.09 -8.23 12.56
CA PRO A 193 -4.56 -8.71 13.83
C PRO A 193 -3.03 -8.76 13.84
N PRO A 194 -2.37 -8.25 14.90
CA PRO A 194 -0.91 -8.26 15.01
C PRO A 194 -0.28 -9.64 14.89
N GLY A 195 0.91 -9.70 14.28
CA GLY A 195 1.69 -10.94 14.15
C GLY A 195 1.12 -11.99 13.17
N SER A 196 0.05 -11.68 12.44
CA SER A 196 -0.53 -12.58 11.43
C SER A 196 -0.20 -12.15 10.00
N ASN A 197 -0.28 -13.08 9.03
CA ASN A 197 -0.27 -12.74 7.60
C ASN A 197 -1.50 -11.91 7.24
N LEU A 198 -1.37 -10.90 6.37
CA LEU A 198 -2.50 -10.04 5.95
C LEU A 198 -2.73 -10.14 4.44
N TYR A 199 -3.03 -9.03 3.77
CA TYR A 199 -3.58 -9.01 2.42
C TYR A 199 -2.53 -9.16 1.30
N GLY A 200 -1.27 -8.82 1.59
CA GLY A 200 -0.16 -8.86 0.63
C GLY A 200 1.07 -9.60 1.13
N ALA A 201 1.97 -9.92 0.20
CA ALA A 201 3.21 -10.65 0.45
C ALA A 201 4.40 -9.94 -0.22
N HIS A 202 5.33 -9.44 0.60
CA HIS A 202 6.50 -8.64 0.22
C HIS A 202 7.76 -9.20 0.92
N PRO A 203 8.40 -10.22 0.35
CA PRO A 203 9.60 -10.88 0.89
C PRO A 203 10.88 -10.06 0.69
N VAL A 204 10.85 -8.77 1.06
CA VAL A 204 11.98 -7.84 1.06
C VAL A 204 12.22 -7.31 2.47
N TYR A 205 13.48 -7.25 2.90
CA TYR A 205 13.86 -6.55 4.12
C TYR A 205 15.09 -5.68 3.93
N PHE A 206 15.16 -4.60 4.70
CA PHE A 206 16.36 -3.78 4.85
C PHE A 206 17.00 -4.08 6.19
N ASP A 207 18.32 -4.13 6.19
CA ASP A 207 19.12 -4.33 7.39
C ASP A 207 20.13 -3.19 7.54
N HIS A 208 19.92 -2.39 8.59
CA HIS A 208 20.70 -1.20 8.88
C HIS A 208 21.77 -1.45 9.95
N ARG A 209 23.03 -1.20 9.60
CA ARG A 209 24.22 -1.44 10.41
C ARG A 209 24.88 -0.14 10.91
N GLY A 210 24.12 0.95 10.98
CA GLY A 210 24.61 2.26 11.42
C GLY A 210 25.70 2.81 10.51
N GLU A 211 26.88 3.09 11.05
CA GLU A 211 28.02 3.62 10.29
C GLU A 211 28.50 2.67 9.18
N ASN A 212 28.22 1.37 9.29
CA ASN A 212 28.54 0.37 8.27
C ASN A 212 27.55 0.37 7.07
N GLY A 213 26.53 1.22 7.12
CA GLY A 213 25.54 1.42 6.07
C GLY A 213 24.32 0.51 6.18
N THR A 214 23.51 0.50 5.12
CA THR A 214 22.32 -0.33 4.96
C THR A 214 22.49 -1.23 3.76
N HIS A 215 21.87 -2.41 3.80
CA HIS A 215 21.68 -3.26 2.62
C HIS A 215 20.23 -3.77 2.56
N GLY A 216 19.81 -4.21 1.39
CA GLY A 216 18.50 -4.84 1.18
C GLY A 216 18.66 -6.26 0.66
N VAL A 217 17.73 -7.13 1.04
CA VAL A 217 17.61 -8.50 0.52
C VAL A 217 16.17 -8.73 0.08
N PHE A 218 16.00 -9.12 -1.17
CA PHE A 218 14.71 -9.49 -1.74
C PHE A 218 14.75 -10.94 -2.23
N LEU A 219 13.78 -11.75 -1.82
CA LEU A 219 13.55 -13.09 -2.36
C LEU A 219 12.38 -13.04 -3.36
N ALA A 220 12.66 -13.18 -4.65
CA ALA A 220 11.66 -13.19 -5.71
C ALA A 220 10.88 -14.52 -5.72
N SER A 221 9.98 -14.69 -4.75
CA SER A 221 9.12 -15.88 -4.62
C SER A 221 7.70 -15.50 -4.24
N SER A 222 6.73 -16.17 -4.85
CA SER A 222 5.30 -16.05 -4.56
C SER A 222 4.76 -17.22 -3.73
N GLU A 223 5.60 -18.19 -3.40
CA GLU A 223 5.23 -19.35 -2.61
C GLU A 223 4.82 -18.93 -1.20
N GLY A 224 3.91 -19.70 -0.58
CA GLY A 224 3.67 -19.55 0.86
C GLY A 224 4.96 -19.80 1.64
N MET A 225 5.26 -18.96 2.62
CA MET A 225 6.51 -19.11 3.39
C MET A 225 6.40 -18.61 4.82
N ASP A 226 7.22 -19.18 5.70
CA ASP A 226 7.58 -18.62 6.99
C ASP A 226 9.01 -18.07 6.95
N ILE A 227 9.21 -16.87 7.48
CA ILE A 227 10.52 -16.27 7.72
C ILE A 227 10.71 -16.17 9.24
N LYS A 228 11.67 -16.93 9.76
CA LYS A 228 11.95 -17.01 11.20
C LYS A 228 13.15 -16.14 11.54
N ILE A 229 13.03 -15.32 12.57
CA ILE A 229 14.12 -14.48 13.09
C ILE A 229 14.26 -14.80 14.57
N ASP A 230 15.42 -15.34 14.94
CA ASP A 230 15.62 -15.87 16.30
C ASP A 230 17.10 -15.85 16.69
N ASP A 231 17.38 -16.09 17.97
CA ASP A 231 18.71 -16.08 18.59
C ASP A 231 19.09 -17.41 19.28
N THR A 232 18.25 -18.45 19.13
CA THR A 232 18.38 -19.74 19.82
C THR A 232 19.64 -20.53 19.47
N ASP A 233 20.23 -20.30 18.30
CA ASP A 233 21.48 -20.93 17.83
C ASP A 233 22.36 -19.90 17.12
N GLY A 234 22.67 -18.81 17.85
CA GLY A 234 23.15 -17.58 17.27
C GLY A 234 22.01 -16.78 16.63
N GLN A 235 22.23 -15.50 16.36
CA GLN A 235 21.23 -14.69 15.68
C GLN A 235 21.15 -15.09 14.20
N PHE A 236 19.95 -15.40 13.72
CA PHE A 236 19.73 -15.76 12.32
C PHE A 236 18.40 -15.25 11.76
N LEU A 237 18.30 -15.29 10.44
CA LEU A 237 17.03 -15.25 9.69
C LEU A 237 16.96 -16.50 8.80
N GLU A 238 15.82 -17.19 8.81
CA GLU A 238 15.63 -18.45 8.08
C GLU A 238 14.36 -18.43 7.25
N TYR A 239 14.51 -18.68 5.94
CA TYR A 239 13.43 -18.88 5.00
C TYR A 239 12.98 -20.35 5.01
N ASN A 240 11.68 -20.56 5.15
CA ASN A 240 11.01 -21.84 5.04
C ASN A 240 9.87 -21.68 4.02
N THR A 241 10.11 -22.01 2.75
CA THR A 241 9.13 -21.82 1.67
C THR A 241 8.47 -23.14 1.27
N LEU A 242 7.27 -23.06 0.71
CA LEU A 242 6.47 -24.19 0.25
C LEU A 242 6.86 -24.72 -1.15
N GLY A 243 7.97 -24.26 -1.71
CA GLY A 243 8.38 -24.66 -3.06
C GLY A 243 9.16 -23.56 -3.79
N GLY A 244 9.10 -23.65 -5.12
CA GLY A 244 9.67 -22.67 -6.04
C GLY A 244 11.18 -22.73 -6.15
N VAL A 245 11.80 -21.56 -6.22
CA VAL A 245 13.26 -21.35 -6.31
C VAL A 245 13.74 -20.41 -5.19
N LEU A 246 15.04 -20.40 -4.97
CA LEU A 246 15.71 -19.37 -4.16
C LEU A 246 16.31 -18.34 -5.12
N ASP A 247 15.55 -17.28 -5.45
CA ASP A 247 15.90 -16.23 -6.43
C ASP A 247 16.10 -14.91 -5.66
N PHE A 248 17.33 -14.67 -5.20
CA PHE A 248 17.71 -13.59 -4.30
C PHE A 248 18.34 -12.41 -5.03
N TYR A 249 17.97 -11.20 -4.61
CA TYR A 249 18.63 -9.95 -5.01
C TYR A 249 19.17 -9.24 -3.77
N PHE A 250 20.44 -8.86 -3.83
CA PHE A 250 21.16 -8.13 -2.79
C PHE A 250 21.43 -6.71 -3.26
N LEU A 251 21.07 -5.73 -2.42
CA LEU A 251 21.16 -4.30 -2.71
C LEU A 251 22.17 -3.66 -1.75
N ALA A 252 23.22 -3.04 -2.30
CA ALA A 252 24.41 -2.68 -1.51
C ALA A 252 24.25 -1.45 -0.59
N GLY A 253 23.29 -0.56 -0.85
CA GLY A 253 23.25 0.76 -0.21
C GLY A 253 24.21 1.76 -0.88
N PRO A 254 24.86 2.69 -0.15
CA PRO A 254 25.31 2.52 1.23
C PRO A 254 24.33 2.97 2.32
N GLY A 255 23.34 3.81 2.02
CA GLY A 255 22.34 4.27 2.98
C GLY A 255 20.95 3.69 2.71
N PRO A 256 20.00 3.88 3.63
CA PRO A 256 18.65 3.33 3.49
C PRO A 256 17.86 3.94 2.32
N LYS A 257 18.12 5.21 1.96
CA LYS A 257 17.52 5.87 0.80
C LYS A 257 17.99 5.25 -0.52
N GLU A 258 19.28 4.92 -0.59
CA GLU A 258 19.89 4.27 -1.74
C GLU A 258 19.36 2.84 -1.89
N VAL A 259 19.21 2.08 -0.79
CA VAL A 259 18.59 0.75 -0.83
C VAL A 259 17.14 0.82 -1.34
N ALA A 260 16.34 1.79 -0.86
CA ALA A 260 14.98 1.98 -1.36
C ALA A 260 14.94 2.29 -2.86
N THR A 261 15.85 3.14 -3.33
CA THR A 261 16.03 3.47 -4.75
C THR A 261 16.43 2.24 -5.56
N GLN A 262 17.41 1.46 -5.08
CA GLN A 262 17.86 0.23 -5.71
C GLN A 262 16.74 -0.81 -5.79
N TYR A 263 15.90 -0.94 -4.76
CA TYR A 263 14.73 -1.83 -4.77
C TYR A 263 13.65 -1.38 -5.76
N SER A 264 13.51 -0.08 -6.04
CA SER A 264 12.57 0.39 -7.07
C SER A 264 12.94 -0.11 -8.48
N ALA A 265 14.21 -0.44 -8.74
CA ALA A 265 14.62 -1.08 -9.99
C ALA A 265 14.15 -2.55 -10.10
N LEU A 266 13.78 -3.17 -8.98
CA LEU A 266 13.22 -4.53 -8.91
C LEU A 266 11.70 -4.52 -8.87
N SER A 267 11.13 -3.67 -8.03
CA SER A 267 9.69 -3.55 -7.83
C SER A 267 8.99 -2.66 -8.86
N GLY A 268 9.75 -2.03 -9.76
CA GLY A 268 9.26 -1.01 -10.66
C GLY A 268 9.10 0.34 -9.95
N LEU A 269 9.29 1.42 -10.72
CA LEU A 269 9.02 2.77 -10.21
C LEU A 269 7.51 2.94 -9.94
N PRO A 270 7.11 3.55 -8.81
CA PRO A 270 5.70 3.75 -8.50
C PRO A 270 4.94 4.57 -9.54
N ALA A 271 3.63 4.33 -9.68
CA ALA A 271 2.77 5.13 -10.54
C ALA A 271 2.60 6.55 -9.99
N MET A 272 2.61 7.55 -10.88
CA MET A 272 2.20 8.91 -10.52
C MET A 272 0.68 8.93 -10.33
N MET A 273 0.21 9.48 -9.21
CA MET A 273 -1.22 9.62 -8.95
C MET A 273 -1.74 10.95 -9.50
N PRO A 274 -3.02 11.05 -9.90
CA PRO A 274 -3.61 12.35 -10.17
C PRO A 274 -3.63 13.19 -8.88
N TYR A 275 -3.46 14.50 -9.03
CA TYR A 275 -3.34 15.47 -7.93
C TYR A 275 -4.56 15.46 -7.01
N TRP A 276 -5.77 15.24 -7.57
CA TRP A 276 -7.00 15.09 -6.78
C TRP A 276 -6.99 13.86 -5.89
N GLY A 277 -6.21 12.82 -6.23
CA GLY A 277 -6.05 11.62 -5.39
C GLY A 277 -5.42 11.90 -4.03
N PHE A 278 -4.72 13.04 -3.86
CA PHE A 278 -4.16 13.46 -2.59
C PHE A 278 -5.16 14.27 -1.73
N GLY A 279 -6.36 14.53 -2.21
CA GLY A 279 -7.39 15.25 -1.46
C GLY A 279 -7.93 14.47 -0.25
N SER A 280 -9.00 14.97 0.35
CA SER A 280 -9.73 14.28 1.43
C SER A 280 -10.82 13.36 0.85
N HIS A 281 -10.86 12.10 1.27
CA HIS A 281 -11.80 11.08 0.78
C HIS A 281 -12.77 10.64 1.89
N GLN A 282 -14.04 10.42 1.55
CA GLN A 282 -15.07 9.90 2.46
C GLN A 282 -15.71 8.62 1.91
N CYS A 283 -15.78 7.58 2.74
CA CYS A 283 -16.45 6.32 2.46
C CYS A 283 -17.15 5.78 3.72
N LYS A 284 -18.10 4.87 3.56
CA LYS A 284 -18.62 4.02 4.64
C LYS A 284 -19.26 2.79 4.01
N TYR A 285 -18.98 1.63 4.57
CA TYR A 285 -19.79 0.45 4.34
C TYR A 285 -21.12 0.65 5.10
N GLY A 286 -22.25 0.56 4.39
CA GLY A 286 -23.58 0.67 4.95
C GLY A 286 -24.31 1.98 4.66
N TYR A 287 -23.91 2.77 3.66
CA TYR A 287 -24.77 3.87 3.19
C TYR A 287 -26.06 3.27 2.60
N ARG A 288 -27.21 3.65 3.15
CA ARG A 288 -28.50 3.02 2.89
C ARG A 288 -28.92 3.13 1.43
N ASP A 289 -28.72 4.31 0.84
CA ASP A 289 -29.21 4.68 -0.48
C ASP A 289 -28.49 5.94 -1.01
N VAL A 290 -28.70 6.25 -2.28
CA VAL A 290 -28.06 7.38 -2.97
C VAL A 290 -28.37 8.74 -2.32
N TRP A 291 -29.53 8.89 -1.69
CA TRP A 291 -29.88 10.12 -0.98
C TRP A 291 -29.04 10.29 0.29
N GLU A 292 -28.60 9.20 0.95
CA GLU A 292 -27.76 9.31 2.16
C GLU A 292 -26.36 9.76 1.76
N VAL A 293 -25.86 9.23 0.64
CA VAL A 293 -24.61 9.70 0.03
C VAL A 293 -24.68 11.20 -0.29
N ALA A 294 -25.78 11.66 -0.91
CA ALA A 294 -25.99 13.08 -1.17
C ALA A 294 -26.06 13.94 0.10
N GLU A 295 -26.71 13.44 1.16
CA GLU A 295 -26.76 14.11 2.46
C GLU A 295 -25.38 14.24 3.10
N VAL A 296 -24.53 13.21 2.99
CA VAL A 296 -23.15 13.25 3.47
C VAL A 296 -22.37 14.36 2.75
N VAL A 297 -22.42 14.40 1.42
CA VAL A 297 -21.77 15.43 0.60
C VAL A 297 -22.26 16.83 1.01
N ALA A 298 -23.57 17.03 1.13
CA ALA A 298 -24.14 18.31 1.53
C ALA A 298 -23.74 18.73 2.96
N ASN A 299 -23.60 17.77 3.88
CA ASN A 299 -23.16 18.05 5.25
C ASN A 299 -21.67 18.44 5.32
N TYR A 300 -20.80 17.87 4.47
CA TYR A 300 -19.42 18.32 4.34
C TYR A 300 -19.37 19.79 3.88
N SER A 301 -20.12 20.13 2.81
CA SER A 301 -20.22 21.50 2.32
C SER A 301 -20.78 22.46 3.38
N ALA A 302 -21.85 22.07 4.09
CA ALA A 302 -22.46 22.89 5.14
C ALA A 302 -21.55 23.08 6.36
N ALA A 303 -20.67 22.11 6.63
CA ALA A 303 -19.68 22.18 7.70
C ALA A 303 -18.40 22.93 7.30
N ASP A 304 -18.27 23.32 6.03
CA ASP A 304 -17.07 23.94 5.46
C ASP A 304 -15.83 23.09 5.72
N ILE A 305 -15.95 21.79 5.40
CA ILE A 305 -14.87 20.81 5.44
C ILE A 305 -14.56 20.43 3.99
N PRO A 306 -13.32 20.58 3.51
CA PRO A 306 -12.96 20.15 2.16
C PRO A 306 -13.20 18.65 1.97
N LEU A 307 -13.87 18.30 0.88
CA LEU A 307 -14.14 16.93 0.46
C LEU A 307 -13.82 16.83 -1.02
N GLU A 308 -12.81 16.04 -1.37
CA GLU A 308 -12.38 15.88 -2.76
C GLU A 308 -13.10 14.72 -3.45
N THR A 309 -13.27 13.61 -2.74
CA THR A 309 -13.75 12.36 -3.34
C THR A 309 -14.77 11.68 -2.44
N MET A 310 -15.96 11.42 -2.98
CA MET A 310 -17.00 10.62 -2.33
C MET A 310 -16.96 9.17 -2.84
N TRP A 311 -17.10 8.22 -1.93
CA TRP A 311 -17.08 6.80 -2.25
C TRP A 311 -18.43 6.15 -1.94
N THR A 312 -18.75 5.09 -2.66
CA THR A 312 -19.84 4.19 -2.26
C THR A 312 -19.35 2.75 -2.28
N ASP A 313 -19.50 2.11 -1.13
CA ASP A 313 -19.21 0.68 -0.93
C ASP A 313 -20.24 -0.19 -1.66
N ILE A 314 -20.15 -1.51 -1.52
CA ILE A 314 -21.00 -2.52 -2.17
C ILE A 314 -22.51 -2.35 -1.97
N ASP A 315 -22.95 -1.42 -1.12
CA ASP A 315 -24.36 -1.04 -0.96
C ASP A 315 -24.99 -0.52 -2.25
N TYR A 316 -24.19 0.06 -3.17
CA TYR A 316 -24.72 0.49 -4.47
C TYR A 316 -25.20 -0.68 -5.32
N MET A 317 -24.65 -1.88 -5.12
CA MET A 317 -24.89 -3.05 -5.96
C MET A 317 -26.21 -3.73 -5.60
N GLU A 318 -26.95 -4.21 -6.60
CA GLU A 318 -28.12 -5.06 -6.37
C GLU A 318 -27.65 -6.36 -5.73
N LEU A 319 -28.03 -6.60 -4.47
CA LEU A 319 -27.67 -7.83 -3.74
C LEU A 319 -26.17 -8.14 -3.80
N ARG A 320 -25.33 -7.08 -3.77
CA ARG A 320 -23.86 -7.17 -3.77
C ARG A 320 -23.25 -7.80 -5.04
N ARG A 321 -24.01 -7.82 -6.15
CA ARG A 321 -23.58 -8.36 -7.45
C ARG A 321 -22.77 -7.32 -8.23
N LEU A 322 -21.61 -7.73 -8.73
CA LEU A 322 -20.75 -6.87 -9.55
C LEU A 322 -21.49 -6.29 -10.76
N PHE A 323 -21.16 -5.06 -11.12
CA PHE A 323 -21.69 -4.36 -12.31
C PHE A 323 -23.22 -4.24 -12.32
N THR A 324 -23.82 -4.03 -11.14
CA THR A 324 -25.24 -3.76 -10.96
C THR A 324 -25.47 -2.54 -10.07
N LEU A 325 -26.69 -2.01 -10.11
CA LEU A 325 -27.19 -1.00 -9.19
C LEU A 325 -28.46 -1.51 -8.51
N ASP A 326 -28.58 -1.34 -7.19
CA ASP A 326 -29.85 -1.61 -6.49
C ASP A 326 -30.93 -0.68 -7.03
N PRO A 327 -31.97 -1.19 -7.70
CA PRO A 327 -32.95 -0.35 -8.40
C PRO A 327 -33.86 0.45 -7.46
N GLU A 328 -33.95 0.09 -6.18
CA GLU A 328 -34.79 0.76 -5.20
C GLU A 328 -34.02 1.80 -4.38
N ARG A 329 -32.71 1.57 -4.13
CA ARG A 329 -31.86 2.40 -3.27
C ARG A 329 -30.85 3.24 -4.05
N TYR A 330 -30.38 2.73 -5.18
CA TYR A 330 -29.39 3.37 -6.04
C TYR A 330 -29.85 3.38 -7.51
N PRO A 331 -31.06 3.89 -7.82
CA PRO A 331 -31.54 3.93 -9.19
C PRO A 331 -30.59 4.76 -10.06
N LEU A 332 -30.24 4.23 -11.23
CA LEU A 332 -29.24 4.80 -12.14
C LEU A 332 -29.42 6.30 -12.41
N GLU A 333 -30.67 6.76 -12.57
CA GLU A 333 -30.95 8.18 -12.79
C GLU A 333 -30.47 9.07 -11.64
N LEU A 334 -30.68 8.66 -10.40
CA LEU A 334 -30.25 9.43 -9.23
C LEU A 334 -28.74 9.29 -8.99
N VAL A 335 -28.16 8.11 -9.24
CA VAL A 335 -26.71 7.93 -9.16
C VAL A 335 -26.00 8.82 -10.17
N ARG A 336 -26.50 8.91 -11.41
CA ARG A 336 -25.98 9.85 -12.40
C ARG A 336 -26.14 11.31 -11.96
N GLN A 337 -27.28 11.69 -11.39
CA GLN A 337 -27.46 13.05 -10.85
C GLN A 337 -26.50 13.36 -9.68
N LEU A 338 -26.18 12.38 -8.82
CA LEU A 338 -25.16 12.53 -7.77
C LEU A 338 -23.78 12.74 -8.37
N VAL A 339 -23.39 11.92 -9.35
CA VAL A 339 -22.08 12.01 -10.02
C VAL A 339 -21.96 13.34 -10.79
N ASP A 340 -22.99 13.73 -11.56
CA ASP A 340 -23.04 15.02 -12.25
C ASP A 340 -22.91 16.19 -11.26
N TYR A 341 -23.54 16.09 -10.08
CA TYR A 341 -23.38 17.07 -9.02
C TYR A 341 -21.92 17.13 -8.53
N LEU A 342 -21.30 15.99 -8.21
CA LEU A 342 -19.91 15.94 -7.75
C LEU A 342 -18.97 16.57 -8.79
N HIS A 343 -19.08 16.18 -10.06
CA HIS A 343 -18.26 16.71 -11.14
C HIS A 343 -18.47 18.22 -11.36
N ALA A 344 -19.71 18.70 -11.30
CA ALA A 344 -20.02 20.13 -11.40
C ALA A 344 -19.42 20.96 -10.24
N HIS A 345 -19.12 20.30 -9.12
CA HIS A 345 -18.47 20.89 -7.94
C HIS A 345 -17.00 20.49 -7.82
N GLN A 346 -16.38 19.96 -8.90
CA GLN A 346 -14.96 19.60 -8.97
C GLN A 346 -14.56 18.49 -7.98
N GLN A 347 -15.51 17.65 -7.61
CA GLN A 347 -15.31 16.47 -6.76
C GLN A 347 -15.33 15.21 -7.61
N HIS A 348 -14.87 14.11 -7.03
CA HIS A 348 -14.68 12.83 -7.73
C HIS A 348 -15.52 11.72 -7.10
N TYR A 349 -15.83 10.69 -7.88
CA TYR A 349 -16.61 9.54 -7.42
C TYR A 349 -15.85 8.22 -7.57
N ILE A 350 -15.82 7.40 -6.52
CA ILE A 350 -15.18 6.08 -6.51
C ILE A 350 -16.14 5.02 -5.99
N VAL A 351 -16.11 3.83 -6.59
CA VAL A 351 -16.87 2.68 -6.13
C VAL A 351 -16.01 1.44 -6.00
N MET A 352 -16.45 0.52 -5.16
CA MET A 352 -15.84 -0.80 -5.01
C MET A 352 -16.17 -1.74 -6.18
N VAL A 353 -15.19 -2.54 -6.61
CA VAL A 353 -15.34 -3.69 -7.50
C VAL A 353 -14.58 -4.87 -6.89
N ASN A 354 -15.33 -5.89 -6.49
CA ASN A 354 -14.83 -7.15 -5.93
C ASN A 354 -14.23 -8.09 -6.98
N SER A 355 -13.48 -9.07 -6.48
CA SER A 355 -12.87 -10.17 -7.23
C SER A 355 -13.84 -11.26 -7.69
N ALA A 356 -14.92 -11.50 -6.94
CA ALA A 356 -15.81 -12.65 -7.11
C ALA A 356 -17.14 -12.28 -7.80
N VAL A 357 -17.53 -13.07 -8.80
CA VAL A 357 -18.74 -12.88 -9.63
C VAL A 357 -19.82 -13.83 -9.13
N TRP A 358 -21.04 -13.34 -8.85
CA TRP A 358 -22.15 -14.19 -8.42
C TRP A 358 -22.44 -15.30 -9.44
N SER A 359 -22.67 -16.54 -9.01
CA SER A 359 -22.78 -17.68 -9.94
C SER A 359 -24.18 -17.87 -10.57
N GLY A 360 -25.12 -16.95 -10.31
CA GLY A 360 -26.48 -17.00 -10.84
C GLY A 360 -26.70 -16.33 -12.21
N ASP A 361 -27.93 -16.39 -12.71
CA ASP A 361 -28.29 -15.86 -14.03
C ASP A 361 -28.37 -14.33 -14.03
N TYR A 362 -27.28 -13.68 -14.46
CA TYR A 362 -27.20 -12.26 -14.76
C TYR A 362 -26.06 -11.96 -15.75
N ASP A 363 -26.03 -10.74 -16.28
CA ASP A 363 -25.17 -10.42 -17.42
C ASP A 363 -23.67 -10.67 -17.19
N ALA A 364 -23.09 -10.22 -16.07
CA ALA A 364 -21.64 -10.36 -15.89
C ALA A 364 -21.21 -11.82 -15.77
N TYR A 365 -21.98 -12.65 -15.04
CA TYR A 365 -21.77 -14.10 -15.04
C TYR A 365 -21.94 -14.71 -16.43
N ASN A 366 -23.03 -14.40 -17.13
CA ASN A 366 -23.33 -14.97 -18.45
C ASN A 366 -22.26 -14.59 -19.49
N ASN A 367 -21.76 -13.36 -19.46
CA ASN A 367 -20.70 -12.88 -20.34
C ASN A 367 -19.37 -13.60 -20.06
N GLY A 368 -18.99 -13.72 -18.78
CA GLY A 368 -17.79 -14.45 -18.39
C GLY A 368 -17.88 -15.95 -18.70
N ALA A 369 -19.01 -16.58 -18.38
CA ALA A 369 -19.27 -18.00 -18.63
C ALA A 369 -19.22 -18.33 -20.13
N LYS A 370 -19.75 -17.45 -20.99
CA LYS A 370 -19.68 -17.57 -22.45
C LYS A 370 -18.25 -17.53 -23.00
N LEU A 371 -17.37 -16.77 -22.34
CA LEU A 371 -15.95 -16.66 -22.68
C LEU A 371 -15.07 -17.68 -21.96
N GLU A 372 -15.67 -18.49 -21.06
CA GLU A 372 -15.02 -19.50 -20.23
C GLU A 372 -13.86 -18.95 -19.36
N VAL A 373 -13.97 -17.69 -18.91
CA VAL A 373 -12.89 -16.97 -18.20
C VAL A 373 -12.80 -17.26 -16.70
N PHE A 374 -13.69 -18.07 -16.14
CA PHE A 374 -13.66 -18.40 -14.71
C PHE A 374 -12.78 -19.63 -14.44
N GLN A 375 -12.17 -19.65 -13.26
CA GLN A 375 -11.41 -20.78 -12.72
C GLN A 375 -12.22 -22.07 -12.78
N LYS A 376 -11.57 -23.20 -13.09
CA LYS A 376 -12.23 -24.50 -13.33
C LYS A 376 -11.69 -25.60 -12.43
N LYS A 377 -12.60 -26.48 -11.99
CA LYS A 377 -12.27 -27.78 -11.39
C LYS A 377 -11.79 -28.75 -12.46
N SER A 378 -11.14 -29.83 -12.03
CA SER A 378 -10.66 -30.91 -12.90
C SER A 378 -11.75 -31.59 -13.75
N ASN A 379 -13.01 -31.56 -13.31
CA ASN A 379 -14.16 -32.07 -14.05
C ASN A 379 -14.72 -31.09 -15.11
N GLY A 380 -14.13 -29.89 -15.23
CA GLY A 380 -14.51 -28.84 -16.17
C GLY A 380 -15.60 -27.87 -15.70
N SER A 381 -16.19 -28.05 -14.52
CA SER A 381 -17.12 -27.06 -13.94
C SER A 381 -16.35 -25.87 -13.38
N PHE A 382 -16.98 -24.69 -13.33
CA PHE A 382 -16.38 -23.54 -12.65
C PHE A 382 -16.18 -23.80 -11.15
N GLU A 383 -15.07 -23.32 -10.62
CA GLU A 383 -14.79 -23.30 -9.19
C GLU A 383 -15.78 -22.36 -8.50
N GLN A 384 -16.38 -22.83 -7.39
CA GLN A 384 -17.38 -22.06 -6.66
C GLN A 384 -16.96 -21.89 -5.20
N GLY A 385 -17.08 -20.65 -4.73
CA GLY A 385 -16.96 -20.28 -3.32
C GLY A 385 -18.18 -19.47 -2.90
N ALA A 386 -18.04 -18.73 -1.81
CA ALA A 386 -19.06 -17.79 -1.36
C ALA A 386 -18.41 -16.47 -0.92
N VAL A 387 -18.96 -15.34 -1.36
CA VAL A 387 -18.58 -13.99 -0.90
C VAL A 387 -19.86 -13.18 -0.66
N TRP A 388 -19.81 -11.85 -0.76
CA TRP A 388 -20.92 -10.94 -0.47
C TRP A 388 -22.24 -11.24 -1.22
N PRO A 389 -22.26 -11.57 -2.53
CA PRO A 389 -23.51 -11.89 -3.20
C PRO A 389 -24.02 -13.32 -2.96
N GLY A 390 -23.35 -14.11 -2.11
CA GLY A 390 -23.60 -15.53 -1.93
C GLY A 390 -22.66 -16.39 -2.80
N PRO A 391 -23.14 -17.46 -3.44
CA PRO A 391 -22.33 -18.34 -4.29
C PRO A 391 -21.65 -17.57 -5.44
N THR A 392 -20.36 -17.79 -5.64
CA THR A 392 -19.54 -17.01 -6.58
C THR A 392 -18.53 -17.86 -7.34
N VAL A 393 -18.20 -17.40 -8.54
CA VAL A 393 -17.08 -17.87 -9.36
C VAL A 393 -15.97 -16.81 -9.42
N PHE A 394 -14.76 -17.24 -9.73
CA PHE A 394 -13.57 -16.39 -9.70
C PHE A 394 -12.95 -16.31 -11.10
N PRO A 395 -12.67 -15.10 -11.63
CA PRO A 395 -11.94 -14.96 -12.89
C PRO A 395 -10.57 -15.65 -12.83
N ASP A 396 -10.19 -16.30 -13.91
CA ASP A 396 -8.83 -16.76 -14.15
C ASP A 396 -8.07 -15.68 -14.91
N TRP A 397 -7.20 -14.97 -14.21
CA TRP A 397 -6.44 -13.86 -14.79
C TRP A 397 -5.40 -14.29 -15.82
N PHE A 398 -5.06 -15.58 -15.90
CA PHE A 398 -4.20 -16.13 -16.95
C PHE A 398 -4.96 -16.45 -18.23
N HIS A 399 -6.29 -16.49 -18.18
CA HIS A 399 -7.08 -16.79 -19.37
C HIS A 399 -7.04 -15.60 -20.35
N PRO A 400 -6.70 -15.80 -21.65
CA PRO A 400 -6.43 -14.72 -22.60
C PRO A 400 -7.65 -13.83 -22.90
N ASN A 401 -8.86 -14.32 -22.64
CA ASN A 401 -10.10 -13.53 -22.78
C ASN A 401 -10.50 -12.76 -21.52
N THR A 402 -9.80 -12.91 -20.39
CA THR A 402 -10.21 -12.26 -19.12
C THR A 402 -10.09 -10.75 -19.19
N GLN A 403 -9.02 -10.21 -19.78
CA GLN A 403 -8.90 -8.76 -20.01
C GLN A 403 -10.07 -8.24 -20.85
N LYS A 404 -10.41 -8.94 -21.94
CA LYS A 404 -11.52 -8.56 -22.81
C LYS A 404 -12.86 -8.57 -22.06
N TYR A 405 -13.13 -9.62 -21.28
CA TYR A 405 -14.32 -9.69 -20.43
C TYR A 405 -14.39 -8.49 -19.49
N TRP A 406 -13.28 -8.19 -18.81
CA TRP A 406 -13.22 -7.10 -17.85
C TRP A 406 -13.40 -5.72 -18.52
N ASP A 407 -12.76 -5.49 -19.67
CA ASP A 407 -12.93 -4.28 -20.47
C ASP A 407 -14.37 -4.08 -20.93
N GLU A 408 -15.05 -5.15 -21.37
CA GLU A 408 -16.45 -5.10 -21.81
C GLU A 408 -17.41 -4.80 -20.64
N GLU A 409 -17.16 -5.36 -19.45
CA GLU A 409 -17.94 -5.05 -18.24
C GLU A 409 -17.72 -3.59 -17.78
N PHE A 410 -16.48 -3.11 -17.78
CA PHE A 410 -16.15 -1.72 -17.44
C PHE A 410 -16.73 -0.72 -18.43
N ALA A 411 -16.55 -0.97 -19.73
CA ALA A 411 -17.08 -0.12 -20.79
C ALA A 411 -18.60 -0.05 -20.78
N ARG A 412 -19.29 -1.09 -20.28
CA ARG A 412 -20.74 -1.12 -20.17
C ARG A 412 -21.26 -0.43 -18.91
N PHE A 413 -20.72 -0.79 -17.75
CA PHE A 413 -21.25 -0.33 -16.47
C PHE A 413 -20.77 1.07 -16.08
N PHE A 414 -19.54 1.42 -16.45
CA PHE A 414 -18.94 2.73 -16.17
C PHE A 414 -18.93 3.67 -17.37
N ASP A 415 -19.77 3.42 -18.38
CA ASP A 415 -19.92 4.33 -19.51
C ASP A 415 -20.41 5.72 -19.03
N PRO A 416 -19.75 6.83 -19.42
CA PRO A 416 -20.13 8.15 -18.94
C PRO A 416 -21.51 8.60 -19.44
N ALA A 417 -21.94 8.15 -20.62
CA ALA A 417 -23.22 8.55 -21.22
C ALA A 417 -24.40 7.71 -20.74
N THR A 418 -24.18 6.43 -20.41
CA THR A 418 -25.25 5.45 -20.16
C THR A 418 -25.13 4.70 -18.84
N GLY A 419 -23.95 4.65 -18.23
CA GLY A 419 -23.64 3.99 -16.96
C GLY A 419 -23.32 4.99 -15.83
N VAL A 420 -22.38 4.60 -14.96
CA VAL A 420 -21.91 5.40 -13.81
C VAL A 420 -20.51 5.96 -14.10
N ASP A 421 -20.38 7.28 -14.27
CA ASP A 421 -19.09 7.90 -14.59
C ASP A 421 -18.19 8.05 -13.35
N ILE A 422 -17.52 6.97 -12.96
CA ILE A 422 -16.55 6.97 -11.85
C ILE A 422 -15.25 7.67 -12.26
N ASP A 423 -14.46 8.14 -11.30
CA ASP A 423 -13.16 8.79 -11.56
C ASP A 423 -11.97 7.90 -11.20
N GLY A 424 -12.17 7.02 -10.22
CA GLY A 424 -11.21 6.04 -9.75
C GLY A 424 -11.93 4.76 -9.32
N LEU A 425 -11.14 3.74 -8.95
CA LEU A 425 -11.64 2.41 -8.64
C LEU A 425 -11.09 1.92 -7.31
N TRP A 426 -11.91 1.13 -6.61
CA TRP A 426 -11.49 0.37 -5.45
C TRP A 426 -11.57 -1.13 -5.74
N ASN A 427 -10.43 -1.83 -5.80
CA ASN A 427 -10.40 -3.29 -5.91
C ASN A 427 -10.28 -3.91 -4.53
N ASP A 428 -11.24 -4.79 -4.19
CA ASP A 428 -11.33 -5.39 -2.86
C ASP A 428 -11.61 -6.90 -2.92
N MET A 429 -11.47 -7.57 -1.77
CA MET A 429 -11.70 -9.00 -1.58
C MET A 429 -10.81 -9.88 -2.48
N ASN A 430 -9.65 -9.35 -2.89
CA ASN A 430 -8.85 -9.88 -4.00
C ASN A 430 -7.61 -10.67 -3.58
N GLU A 431 -7.54 -11.20 -2.37
CA GLU A 431 -6.46 -12.09 -1.96
C GLU A 431 -6.30 -13.37 -2.80
N PRO A 432 -7.35 -14.10 -3.26
CA PRO A 432 -8.81 -13.87 -3.22
C PRO A 432 -9.48 -14.34 -1.92
N ALA A 433 -10.41 -13.54 -1.40
CA ALA A 433 -11.23 -13.93 -0.26
C ALA A 433 -12.31 -14.94 -0.64
N ASN A 434 -12.51 -15.95 0.21
CA ASN A 434 -13.64 -16.87 0.16
C ASN A 434 -14.21 -17.06 1.55
N PHE A 435 -15.47 -16.73 1.77
CA PHE A 435 -16.08 -16.86 3.09
C PHE A 435 -16.33 -18.32 3.44
N CYS A 436 -16.54 -19.18 2.47
CA CYS A 436 -16.78 -20.60 2.73
C CYS A 436 -15.48 -21.29 3.20
N PRO A 437 -15.44 -21.91 4.39
CA PRO A 437 -14.26 -22.63 4.86
C PRO A 437 -13.91 -23.80 3.93
N TYR A 438 -12.62 -24.12 3.85
CA TYR A 438 -12.17 -25.27 3.05
C TYR A 438 -12.41 -26.60 3.79
N PRO A 439 -12.91 -27.66 3.11
CA PRO A 439 -13.40 -27.66 1.74
C PRO A 439 -14.76 -26.97 1.64
N CYS A 440 -14.92 -26.07 0.66
CA CYS A 440 -16.20 -25.43 0.39
C CYS A 440 -17.12 -26.38 -0.41
N SER A 441 -17.75 -27.32 0.29
CA SER A 441 -18.56 -28.36 -0.37
C SER A 441 -19.94 -27.88 -0.85
N ASP A 442 -20.50 -26.86 -0.17
CA ASP A 442 -21.86 -26.35 -0.43
C ASP A 442 -21.90 -24.82 -0.21
N PRO A 443 -21.43 -24.04 -1.19
CA PRO A 443 -21.41 -22.58 -1.10
C PRO A 443 -22.82 -21.97 -1.01
N GLU A 444 -23.82 -22.61 -1.61
CA GLU A 444 -25.23 -22.25 -1.48
C GLU A 444 -25.69 -22.32 -0.02
N ALA A 445 -25.56 -23.49 0.63
CA ALA A 445 -25.98 -23.66 2.02
C ALA A 445 -25.20 -22.74 2.97
N TYR A 446 -23.89 -22.57 2.74
CA TYR A 446 -23.08 -21.62 3.53
C TYR A 446 -23.60 -20.18 3.40
N SER A 447 -23.97 -19.77 2.18
CA SER A 447 -24.48 -18.43 1.91
C SER A 447 -25.84 -18.20 2.57
N GLU A 448 -26.73 -19.20 2.54
CA GLU A 448 -28.02 -19.15 3.25
C GLU A 448 -27.83 -19.03 4.77
N GLU A 449 -26.94 -19.84 5.37
CA GLU A 449 -26.64 -19.79 6.80
C GLU A 449 -25.99 -18.46 7.22
N SER A 450 -25.06 -17.97 6.40
CA SER A 450 -24.32 -16.72 6.64
C SER A 450 -25.12 -15.47 6.28
N LYS A 451 -26.33 -15.63 5.71
CA LYS A 451 -27.18 -14.54 5.23
C LYS A 451 -26.46 -13.66 4.19
N ASN A 452 -25.81 -14.30 3.23
CA ASN A 452 -25.22 -13.65 2.07
C ASN A 452 -26.11 -13.90 0.84
N PRO A 453 -26.56 -12.84 0.14
CA PRO A 453 -26.34 -11.42 0.44
C PRO A 453 -27.11 -10.95 1.69
N PRO A 454 -26.58 -9.96 2.44
CA PRO A 454 -27.29 -9.35 3.56
C PRO A 454 -28.65 -8.80 3.13
N GLU A 455 -29.64 -8.80 4.06
CA GLU A 455 -30.93 -8.18 3.80
C GLU A 455 -30.75 -6.69 3.48
N PRO A 456 -31.22 -6.21 2.31
CA PRO A 456 -31.09 -4.79 1.98
C PRO A 456 -31.85 -3.91 2.97
N PRO A 457 -31.32 -2.73 3.34
CA PRO A 457 -31.96 -1.85 4.32
C PRO A 457 -33.32 -1.34 3.81
N ALA A 458 -34.23 -0.88 4.66
CA ALA A 458 -35.56 -0.47 4.21
C ALA A 458 -35.51 0.58 3.06
N VAL A 459 -36.39 0.47 2.06
CA VAL A 459 -36.48 1.48 0.98
C VAL A 459 -37.09 2.78 1.53
N ARG A 460 -36.61 3.94 1.09
CA ARG A 460 -37.28 5.24 1.32
C ARG A 460 -37.88 5.78 0.02
N THR A 461 -39.03 6.45 0.12
CA THR A 461 -39.74 7.02 -1.03
C THR A 461 -39.34 8.46 -1.35
N SER A 462 -38.59 9.12 -0.46
CA SER A 462 -38.00 10.44 -0.68
C SER A 462 -36.87 10.68 0.31
N ALA A 463 -36.07 11.74 0.11
CA ALA A 463 -35.06 12.18 1.06
C ALA A 463 -35.64 12.50 2.46
N GLY A 464 -36.95 12.83 2.56
CA GLY A 464 -37.61 13.22 3.79
C GLY A 464 -37.22 14.61 4.31
N ARG A 465 -36.16 15.21 3.76
CA ARG A 465 -35.64 16.55 4.05
C ARG A 465 -35.02 17.18 2.81
N GLN A 466 -34.91 18.50 2.79
CA GLN A 466 -34.20 19.23 1.73
C GLN A 466 -32.70 18.92 1.82
N ILE A 467 -32.08 18.65 0.68
CA ILE A 467 -30.62 18.47 0.55
C ILE A 467 -30.07 19.70 -0.19
N PRO A 468 -29.49 20.70 0.49
CA PRO A 468 -29.06 21.95 -0.14
C PRO A 468 -28.09 21.70 -1.30
N GLY A 469 -28.24 22.46 -2.39
CA GLY A 469 -27.41 22.36 -3.59
C GLY A 469 -27.80 21.23 -4.56
N PHE A 470 -28.42 20.16 -4.09
CA PHE A 470 -28.68 18.99 -4.92
C PHE A 470 -29.86 19.16 -5.90
N PRO A 471 -29.86 18.45 -7.05
CA PRO A 471 -30.91 18.51 -8.06
C PRO A 471 -32.31 18.12 -7.56
N ALA A 472 -33.34 18.40 -8.36
CA ALA A 472 -34.74 18.15 -8.01
C ALA A 472 -35.05 16.68 -7.66
N GLY A 473 -34.32 15.71 -8.24
CA GLY A 473 -34.48 14.28 -7.91
C GLY A 473 -34.14 13.92 -6.45
N PHE A 474 -33.34 14.76 -5.79
CA PHE A 474 -32.94 14.60 -4.39
C PHE A 474 -33.81 15.37 -3.40
N GLN A 475 -34.71 16.22 -3.88
CA GLN A 475 -35.57 17.02 -3.00
C GLN A 475 -36.83 16.25 -2.58
N PRO A 476 -37.42 16.55 -1.41
CA PRO A 476 -38.69 15.95 -1.00
C PRO A 476 -39.76 16.18 -2.06
N GLN A 477 -40.31 15.10 -2.61
CA GLN A 477 -41.41 15.21 -3.57
C GLN A 477 -42.70 15.60 -2.85
N SER A 478 -43.44 16.58 -3.40
CA SER A 478 -44.84 16.78 -3.02
C SER A 478 -45.67 15.66 -3.67
N ASN A 479 -46.53 15.01 -2.87
CA ASN A 479 -47.33 13.86 -3.30
C ASN A 479 -48.01 14.06 -4.65
N SER A 480 -47.58 13.36 -5.69
CA SER A 480 -48.45 12.96 -6.80
C SER A 480 -48.03 11.63 -7.44
N SER A 481 -48.92 10.64 -7.25
CA SER A 481 -49.20 9.42 -8.01
C SER A 481 -48.07 8.64 -8.73
N THR A 482 -47.81 7.47 -8.16
CA THR A 482 -47.53 6.17 -8.80
C THR A 482 -47.70 6.06 -10.31
N ALA A 483 -46.61 5.70 -11.01
CA ALA A 483 -46.65 5.00 -12.29
C ALA A 483 -45.61 3.87 -12.30
N ARG A 484 -46.07 2.63 -12.04
CA ARG A 484 -45.31 1.40 -12.30
C ARG A 484 -45.14 1.25 -13.81
N ARG A 485 -43.89 1.17 -14.30
CA ARG A 485 -43.58 0.79 -15.68
C ARG A 485 -43.11 -0.66 -15.74
N SER A 486 -43.85 -1.45 -16.51
CA SER A 486 -43.56 -2.84 -16.84
C SER A 486 -42.40 -2.93 -17.84
N VAL A 487 -41.40 -3.76 -17.55
CA VAL A 487 -40.29 -4.10 -18.45
C VAL A 487 -40.76 -5.16 -19.47
N VAL A 488 -40.48 -4.90 -20.74
CA VAL A 488 -40.81 -5.77 -21.89
C VAL A 488 -39.69 -6.80 -22.09
N LYS A 489 -40.06 -8.09 -22.14
CA LYS A 489 -39.17 -9.19 -22.56
C LYS A 489 -39.05 -9.23 -24.09
N GLY A 490 -37.83 -9.16 -24.61
CA GLY A 490 -37.49 -9.55 -25.98
C GLY A 490 -36.97 -11.00 -26.03
N PRO A 491 -37.19 -11.76 -27.12
CA PRO A 491 -36.75 -13.16 -27.20
C PRO A 491 -35.30 -13.26 -27.67
N SER A 492 -34.49 -14.06 -26.98
CA SER A 492 -33.19 -14.53 -27.48
C SER A 492 -33.34 -15.95 -28.01
N SER A 493 -32.85 -16.20 -29.23
CA SER A 493 -32.50 -17.55 -29.67
C SER A 493 -31.24 -17.48 -30.52
N MET A 494 -30.13 -18.01 -30.03
CA MET A 494 -29.03 -18.46 -30.88
C MET A 494 -28.35 -19.66 -30.20
N ARG A 495 -28.20 -20.74 -30.99
CA ARG A 495 -27.60 -22.01 -30.61
C ARG A 495 -26.07 -21.87 -30.48
N PRO A 496 -25.40 -22.59 -29.57
CA PRO A 496 -23.95 -22.64 -29.55
C PRO A 496 -23.42 -23.63 -30.62
N SER A 497 -22.49 -23.18 -31.46
CA SER A 497 -21.65 -24.07 -32.26
C SER A 497 -20.40 -24.42 -31.46
N LYS A 498 -20.16 -25.72 -31.24
CA LYS A 498 -18.91 -26.24 -30.70
C LYS A 498 -17.75 -25.88 -31.63
N ARG A 499 -16.74 -25.21 -31.10
CA ARG A 499 -15.37 -25.24 -31.65
C ARG A 499 -14.41 -25.53 -30.51
N GLN A 500 -13.77 -26.70 -30.61
CA GLN A 500 -12.60 -27.06 -29.82
C GLN A 500 -11.46 -26.11 -30.18
N ALA A 501 -10.84 -25.51 -29.17
CA ALA A 501 -9.50 -24.96 -29.26
C ALA A 501 -8.47 -26.05 -28.90
N PRO A 502 -7.25 -25.99 -29.46
CA PRO A 502 -6.33 -27.11 -29.45
C PRO A 502 -5.57 -27.21 -28.13
N ASN A 503 -5.39 -28.45 -27.66
CA ASN A 503 -4.35 -28.81 -26.71
C ASN A 503 -2.99 -28.57 -27.37
N SER A 504 -2.35 -27.46 -27.04
CA SER A 504 -0.91 -27.30 -27.18
C SER A 504 -0.29 -27.38 -25.79
N ALA A 505 -0.23 -28.59 -25.24
CA ALA A 505 0.73 -28.93 -24.21
C ALA A 505 2.11 -29.01 -24.90
N GLY A 506 2.74 -27.85 -25.08
CA GLY A 506 4.19 -27.80 -25.19
C GLY A 506 4.78 -28.03 -23.80
N ASP A 507 6.00 -28.56 -23.74
CA ASP A 507 6.76 -28.76 -22.50
C ASP A 507 6.93 -27.42 -21.77
N ALA A 508 5.92 -27.04 -20.98
CA ALA A 508 5.90 -25.79 -20.24
C ALA A 508 6.82 -25.96 -19.03
N LYS A 509 8.00 -25.36 -19.14
CA LYS A 509 8.97 -25.23 -18.05
C LYS A 509 8.40 -24.34 -16.95
N HIS A 510 8.93 -24.51 -15.73
CA HIS A 510 8.64 -23.64 -14.58
C HIS A 510 7.20 -23.63 -14.03
N LEU A 511 6.37 -24.64 -14.33
CA LEU A 511 4.99 -24.72 -13.82
C LEU A 511 4.86 -25.42 -12.45
N GLY A 512 5.97 -25.91 -11.89
CA GLY A 512 5.99 -26.70 -10.67
C GLY A 512 5.96 -28.22 -10.93
N LEU A 513 6.49 -28.98 -9.97
CA LEU A 513 6.66 -30.43 -10.08
C LEU A 513 5.31 -31.18 -10.07
N PRO A 514 5.20 -32.30 -10.79
CA PRO A 514 4.02 -33.17 -10.72
C PRO A 514 3.96 -33.95 -9.39
N GLY A 515 2.76 -34.37 -8.98
CA GLY A 515 2.58 -35.25 -7.82
C GLY A 515 2.63 -34.59 -6.44
N ARG A 516 2.79 -33.25 -6.41
CA ARG A 516 2.70 -32.42 -5.20
C ARG A 516 1.31 -32.54 -4.54
N ASP A 517 1.27 -32.57 -3.20
CA ASP A 517 0.01 -32.35 -2.47
C ASP A 517 -0.20 -30.84 -2.33
N LEU A 518 -1.00 -30.29 -3.23
CA LEU A 518 -1.25 -28.86 -3.32
C LEU A 518 -2.24 -28.36 -2.27
N ILE A 519 -2.88 -29.24 -1.49
CA ILE A 519 -3.85 -28.85 -0.44
C ILE A 519 -3.22 -28.93 0.95
N ASN A 520 -2.51 -30.03 1.21
CA ASN A 520 -1.92 -30.33 2.51
C ASN A 520 -0.42 -30.62 2.36
N PRO A 521 0.40 -29.60 2.04
CA PRO A 521 1.85 -29.78 2.02
C PRO A 521 2.33 -30.28 3.40
N LYS A 522 3.37 -31.13 3.41
CA LYS A 522 3.85 -31.72 4.67
C LYS A 522 4.42 -30.66 5.62
N TYR A 523 5.09 -29.63 5.10
CA TYR A 523 5.39 -28.43 5.87
C TYR A 523 4.15 -27.52 5.85
N GLN A 524 3.72 -27.09 7.04
CA GLN A 524 2.59 -26.19 7.19
C GLN A 524 3.11 -24.85 7.68
N ILE A 525 2.95 -23.81 6.86
CA ILE A 525 3.25 -22.43 7.26
C ILE A 525 2.31 -22.00 8.40
N HIS A 526 2.70 -20.96 9.14
CA HIS A 526 1.89 -20.42 10.25
C HIS A 526 0.80 -19.47 9.73
N ASN A 527 -0.01 -19.95 8.78
CA ASN A 527 -1.17 -19.20 8.27
C ASN A 527 -2.27 -19.18 9.34
N GLU A 528 -2.74 -17.99 9.74
CA GLU A 528 -3.76 -17.85 10.79
C GLU A 528 -5.09 -18.54 10.42
N ALA A 529 -5.41 -18.65 9.13
CA ALA A 529 -6.58 -19.39 8.67
C ALA A 529 -6.40 -20.92 8.75
N GLY A 530 -5.24 -21.43 9.20
CA GLY A 530 -4.90 -22.85 9.16
C GLY A 530 -4.45 -23.28 7.77
N SER A 531 -5.15 -24.23 7.15
CA SER A 531 -4.82 -24.72 5.80
C SER A 531 -4.68 -23.55 4.80
N ILE A 532 -3.72 -23.66 3.88
CA ILE A 532 -3.46 -22.67 2.83
C ILE A 532 -4.64 -22.50 1.85
N SER A 533 -5.54 -23.48 1.76
CA SER A 533 -6.78 -23.37 1.00
C SER A 533 -7.93 -22.73 1.80
N ASN A 534 -7.78 -22.56 3.12
CA ASN A 534 -8.88 -22.09 3.94
C ASN A 534 -9.11 -20.59 3.74
N ARG A 535 -10.40 -20.21 3.65
CA ARG A 535 -10.87 -18.85 3.40
C ARG A 535 -10.35 -18.22 2.09
N THR A 536 -9.93 -19.04 1.13
CA THR A 536 -9.53 -18.61 -0.21
C THR A 536 -9.95 -19.65 -1.26
N LEU A 537 -9.42 -19.56 -2.49
CA LEU A 537 -9.57 -20.58 -3.52
C LEU A 537 -8.80 -21.85 -3.13
N ALA A 538 -9.33 -23.02 -3.50
CA ALA A 538 -8.58 -24.27 -3.33
C ALA A 538 -7.25 -24.18 -4.10
N THR A 539 -6.15 -24.53 -3.42
CA THR A 539 -4.80 -24.31 -3.95
C THR A 539 -4.43 -25.31 -5.06
N ASP A 540 -5.18 -26.39 -5.23
CA ASP A 540 -5.04 -27.36 -6.32
C ASP A 540 -5.78 -26.96 -7.62
N ILE A 541 -6.43 -25.80 -7.63
CA ILE A 541 -7.04 -25.26 -8.84
C ILE A 541 -5.95 -24.88 -9.85
N LYS A 542 -6.13 -25.36 -11.09
CA LYS A 542 -5.19 -25.15 -12.18
C LYS A 542 -5.61 -23.93 -13.01
N ASN A 543 -4.70 -22.98 -13.14
CA ASN A 543 -4.86 -21.80 -14.00
C ASN A 543 -4.76 -22.17 -15.49
N TYR A 544 -5.21 -21.27 -16.35
CA TYR A 544 -5.21 -21.45 -17.81
C TYR A 544 -3.81 -21.72 -18.40
N ASP A 545 -2.78 -21.07 -17.86
CA ASP A 545 -1.39 -21.24 -18.31
C ASP A 545 -0.76 -22.58 -17.87
N GLY A 546 -1.46 -23.32 -17.00
CA GLY A 546 -1.06 -24.62 -16.48
C GLY A 546 -0.42 -24.60 -15.10
N SER A 547 -0.16 -23.41 -14.52
CA SER A 547 0.25 -23.25 -13.13
C SER A 547 -0.89 -23.57 -12.16
N TYR A 548 -0.60 -23.67 -10.87
CA TYR A 548 -1.62 -23.88 -9.84
C TYR A 548 -1.84 -22.65 -8.97
N HIS A 549 -3.03 -22.54 -8.37
CA HIS A 549 -3.33 -21.48 -7.42
C HIS A 549 -2.34 -21.50 -6.24
N TYR A 550 -1.87 -22.68 -5.82
CA TYR A 550 -0.78 -22.86 -4.86
C TYR A 550 0.40 -21.91 -5.09
N ASP A 551 0.88 -21.85 -6.32
CA ASP A 551 2.09 -21.11 -6.71
C ASP A 551 1.78 -19.62 -6.98
N THR A 552 0.52 -19.32 -7.37
CA THR A 552 0.11 -18.01 -7.92
C THR A 552 -0.75 -17.17 -6.98
N HIS A 553 -1.14 -17.73 -5.83
CA HIS A 553 -2.05 -17.12 -4.86
C HIS A 553 -1.60 -15.72 -4.43
N ASN A 554 -0.34 -15.56 -4.02
CA ASN A 554 0.18 -14.31 -3.46
C ASN A 554 0.21 -13.13 -4.45
N PHE A 555 0.03 -13.36 -5.75
CA PHE A 555 -0.10 -12.29 -6.75
C PHE A 555 -1.43 -12.33 -7.51
N TRP A 556 -2.38 -13.18 -7.10
CA TRP A 556 -3.69 -13.28 -7.75
C TRP A 556 -4.42 -11.92 -7.76
N GLY A 557 -4.41 -11.22 -6.63
CA GLY A 557 -4.98 -9.87 -6.51
C GLY A 557 -4.26 -8.82 -7.36
N SER A 558 -2.93 -8.90 -7.46
CA SER A 558 -2.14 -8.03 -8.34
C SER A 558 -2.60 -8.14 -9.79
N MET A 559 -2.92 -9.35 -10.27
CA MET A 559 -3.41 -9.55 -11.63
C MET A 559 -4.79 -8.94 -11.87
N MET A 560 -5.71 -9.05 -10.91
CA MET A 560 -7.01 -8.36 -10.96
C MET A 560 -6.82 -6.85 -11.10
N SER A 561 -5.92 -6.28 -10.28
CA SER A 561 -5.76 -4.84 -10.19
C SER A 561 -5.01 -4.27 -11.40
N ILE A 562 -4.05 -5.01 -12.00
CA ILE A 562 -3.44 -4.67 -13.29
C ILE A 562 -4.48 -4.73 -14.42
N THR A 563 -5.34 -5.75 -14.43
CA THR A 563 -6.43 -5.87 -15.41
C THR A 563 -7.40 -4.70 -15.30
N SER A 564 -7.74 -4.31 -14.06
CA SER A 564 -8.59 -3.15 -13.76
C SER A 564 -7.94 -1.81 -14.14
N HIS A 565 -6.62 -1.67 -13.93
CA HIS A 565 -5.85 -0.51 -14.40
C HIS A 565 -5.99 -0.32 -15.90
N LYS A 566 -5.79 -1.40 -16.67
CA LYS A 566 -5.95 -1.37 -18.14
C LYS A 566 -7.37 -1.00 -18.56
N SER A 567 -8.40 -1.54 -17.90
CA SER A 567 -9.79 -1.20 -18.21
C SER A 567 -10.14 0.25 -17.87
N MET A 568 -9.63 0.79 -16.75
CA MET A 568 -9.79 2.20 -16.39
C MET A 568 -9.08 3.13 -17.40
N GLN A 569 -7.86 2.78 -17.81
CA GLN A 569 -7.13 3.51 -18.84
C GLN A 569 -7.83 3.43 -20.20
N ALA A 570 -8.37 2.27 -20.60
CA ALA A 570 -9.13 2.13 -21.84
C ALA A 570 -10.36 3.06 -21.89
N ARG A 571 -11.00 3.28 -20.74
CA ARG A 571 -12.13 4.22 -20.60
C ARG A 571 -11.71 5.69 -20.63
N ARG A 572 -10.57 6.03 -20.02
CA ARG A 572 -10.02 7.39 -19.95
C ARG A 572 -8.55 7.41 -20.42
N PRO A 573 -8.28 7.26 -21.73
CA PRO A 573 -6.94 6.99 -22.25
C PRO A 573 -5.91 8.09 -21.96
N GLU A 574 -6.37 9.33 -21.79
CA GLU A 574 -5.52 10.50 -21.58
C GLU A 574 -5.31 10.85 -20.09
N ARG A 575 -6.03 10.20 -19.16
CA ARG A 575 -5.99 10.53 -17.72
C ARG A 575 -5.33 9.42 -16.91
N ARG A 576 -4.59 9.77 -15.86
CA ARG A 576 -3.99 8.79 -14.94
C ARG A 576 -5.09 7.95 -14.27
N PRO A 577 -5.01 6.62 -14.33
CA PRO A 577 -5.87 5.77 -13.53
C PRO A 577 -5.59 6.01 -12.03
N PHE A 578 -6.64 6.11 -11.22
CA PHE A 578 -6.54 6.07 -9.77
C PHE A 578 -7.23 4.82 -9.26
N ILE A 579 -6.45 3.89 -8.69
CA ILE A 579 -6.94 2.63 -8.15
C ILE A 579 -6.36 2.41 -6.77
N ILE A 580 -7.19 1.97 -5.84
CA ILE A 580 -6.80 1.55 -4.50
C ILE A 580 -7.14 0.06 -4.34
N THR A 581 -6.13 -0.79 -4.09
CA THR A 581 -6.26 -2.25 -3.97
C THR A 581 -6.05 -2.75 -2.54
N ARG A 582 -6.62 -3.92 -2.20
CA ARG A 582 -6.35 -4.60 -0.93
C ARG A 582 -5.11 -5.47 -1.03
N SER A 583 -5.17 -6.53 -1.82
CA SER A 583 -4.08 -7.47 -1.98
C SER A 583 -2.95 -6.89 -2.83
N SER A 584 -1.70 -7.24 -2.50
CA SER A 584 -0.51 -6.72 -3.19
C SER A 584 0.67 -7.69 -3.19
N PHE A 585 1.52 -7.54 -4.20
CA PHE A 585 2.78 -8.25 -4.40
C PHE A 585 3.81 -7.26 -4.98
N PRO A 586 5.14 -7.49 -4.86
CA PRO A 586 6.16 -6.68 -5.52
C PRO A 586 5.84 -6.43 -7.00
N GLY A 587 6.03 -5.20 -7.49
CA GLY A 587 5.62 -4.79 -8.83
C GLY A 587 4.36 -3.93 -8.87
N LEU A 588 3.44 -4.12 -7.92
CA LEU A 588 2.09 -3.56 -8.05
C LEU A 588 2.03 -2.03 -7.88
N GLY A 589 3.01 -1.44 -7.17
CA GLY A 589 3.11 0.01 -6.98
C GLY A 589 3.25 0.81 -8.28
N SER A 590 3.74 0.20 -9.35
CA SER A 590 3.85 0.82 -10.69
C SER A 590 2.51 1.07 -11.39
N TYR A 591 1.40 0.65 -10.79
CA TYR A 591 0.07 0.77 -11.41
C TYR A 591 -0.95 1.54 -10.55
N LEU A 592 -0.80 1.54 -9.22
CA LEU A 592 -1.90 1.88 -8.31
C LEU A 592 -1.43 2.14 -6.86
N GLY A 593 -2.37 2.55 -6.01
CA GLY A 593 -2.20 2.68 -4.56
C GLY A 593 -2.88 1.58 -3.75
N LYS A 594 -2.73 1.62 -2.43
CA LYS A 594 -3.25 0.61 -1.50
C LYS A 594 -3.79 1.27 -0.22
N TRP A 595 -4.70 0.61 0.48
CA TRP A 595 -4.97 0.94 1.89
C TRP A 595 -4.56 -0.21 2.81
N LEU A 596 -4.37 0.08 4.09
CA LEU A 596 -3.88 -0.88 5.09
C LEU A 596 -4.93 -1.91 5.55
N GLY A 597 -6.11 -1.94 4.92
CA GLY A 597 -7.18 -2.86 5.24
C GLY A 597 -8.04 -2.48 6.44
N ASP A 598 -8.76 -3.48 6.93
CA ASP A 598 -9.87 -3.39 7.88
C ASP A 598 -9.39 -3.18 9.32
N ASN A 599 -8.77 -2.04 9.58
CA ASN A 599 -8.27 -1.69 10.90
C ASN A 599 -9.41 -1.49 11.93
N VAL A 600 -9.07 -1.39 13.21
CA VAL A 600 -10.02 -1.19 14.32
C VAL A 600 -9.93 0.23 14.85
N SER A 601 -11.05 0.80 15.30
CA SER A 601 -11.13 2.10 15.99
C SER A 601 -10.49 2.07 17.39
N GLU A 602 -9.20 1.78 17.45
CA GLU A 602 -8.41 1.68 18.68
C GLU A 602 -7.08 2.45 18.55
N TRP A 603 -6.56 2.95 19.68
CA TRP A 603 -5.28 3.66 19.73
C TRP A 603 -4.08 2.82 19.31
N ALA A 604 -4.14 1.49 19.48
CA ALA A 604 -3.11 0.59 18.98
C ALA A 604 -3.02 0.63 17.45
N GLN A 605 -4.17 0.57 16.77
CA GLN A 605 -4.25 0.64 15.31
C GLN A 605 -3.90 2.03 14.76
N TYR A 606 -4.24 3.09 15.50
CA TYR A 606 -3.74 4.44 15.22
C TYR A 606 -2.20 4.48 15.16
N ARG A 607 -1.52 3.82 16.11
CA ARG A 607 -0.04 3.72 16.11
C ARG A 607 0.49 2.81 15.01
N PHE A 608 -0.06 1.60 14.87
CA PHE A 608 0.36 0.65 13.83
C PHE A 608 0.20 1.18 12.41
N SER A 609 -0.77 2.08 12.19
CA SER A 609 -0.93 2.70 10.89
C SER A 609 0.30 3.48 10.42
N ILE A 610 1.12 4.03 11.33
CA ILE A 610 2.39 4.70 11.00
C ILE A 610 3.41 3.68 10.48
N ALA A 611 3.56 2.54 11.13
CA ALA A 611 4.44 1.46 10.66
C ALA A 611 3.99 0.92 9.30
N GLY A 612 2.68 0.71 9.11
CA GLY A 612 2.10 0.25 7.85
C GLY A 612 2.40 1.19 6.69
N ILE A 613 2.16 2.50 6.84
CA ILE A 613 2.45 3.46 5.76
C ILE A 613 3.95 3.57 5.46
N LEU A 614 4.82 3.46 6.46
CA LEU A 614 6.27 3.52 6.26
C LEU A 614 6.76 2.28 5.50
N ASN A 615 6.26 1.10 5.85
CA ASN A 615 6.56 -0.13 5.12
C ASN A 615 6.17 -0.02 3.64
N PHE A 616 4.93 0.35 3.33
CA PHE A 616 4.47 0.46 1.94
C PHE A 616 5.15 1.58 1.16
N ASN A 617 5.30 2.77 1.76
CA ASN A 617 5.89 3.90 1.08
C ASN A 617 7.40 3.74 0.86
N THR A 618 8.13 3.28 1.88
CA THR A 618 9.60 3.37 1.88
C THR A 618 10.30 2.08 1.52
N ILE A 619 9.69 0.93 1.83
CA ILE A 619 10.27 -0.40 1.60
C ILE A 619 9.63 -1.05 0.38
N PHE A 620 8.30 -1.13 0.32
CA PHE A 620 7.60 -1.90 -0.73
C PHE A 620 7.33 -1.14 -2.02
N GLN A 621 7.68 0.15 -2.08
CA GLN A 621 7.49 1.02 -3.25
C GLN A 621 6.02 1.09 -3.72
N ILE A 622 5.07 1.18 -2.77
CA ILE A 622 3.66 1.49 -3.01
C ILE A 622 3.31 2.77 -2.22
N PRO A 623 3.67 3.96 -2.72
CA PRO A 623 3.66 5.19 -1.94
C PRO A 623 2.29 5.79 -1.72
N MET A 624 1.30 5.51 -2.58
CA MET A 624 -0.06 5.99 -2.38
C MET A 624 -0.78 5.08 -1.39
N VAL A 625 -0.54 5.30 -0.09
CA VAL A 625 -0.99 4.44 1.00
C VAL A 625 -1.52 5.21 2.21
N GLY A 626 -2.49 4.61 2.90
CA GLY A 626 -3.09 5.10 4.15
C GLY A 626 -4.00 4.06 4.81
N PRO A 627 -4.29 4.16 6.12
CA PRO A 627 -5.32 3.40 6.82
C PRO A 627 -6.72 3.99 6.58
N ASP A 628 -7.73 3.29 7.08
CA ASP A 628 -9.04 3.92 7.31
C ASP A 628 -8.98 4.80 8.56
N ILE A 629 -9.03 6.12 8.33
CA ILE A 629 -8.96 7.13 9.39
C ILE A 629 -10.18 7.00 10.31
N CYS A 630 -9.93 7.10 11.62
CA CYS A 630 -10.87 6.84 12.72
C CYS A 630 -11.15 5.34 12.99
N GLY A 631 -10.66 4.44 12.14
CA GLY A 631 -10.81 2.99 12.24
C GLY A 631 -12.06 2.48 11.53
N PHE A 632 -11.94 1.35 10.84
CA PHE A 632 -13.03 0.71 10.12
C PHE A 632 -13.98 -0.04 11.07
N ALA A 633 -13.42 -0.99 11.83
CA ALA A 633 -14.15 -1.85 12.75
C ALA A 633 -14.36 -1.21 14.13
N GLY A 634 -15.58 -1.33 14.65
CA GLY A 634 -15.94 -0.81 15.98
C GLY A 634 -16.27 0.68 15.98
N ASN A 635 -16.71 1.18 17.14
CA ASN A 635 -17.11 2.58 17.27
C ASN A 635 -15.91 3.43 17.69
N THR A 636 -15.56 4.39 16.85
CA THR A 636 -14.58 5.42 17.21
C THR A 636 -15.07 6.35 18.32
N THR A 637 -14.14 7.10 18.90
CA THR A 637 -14.43 8.19 19.84
C THR A 637 -14.11 9.54 19.19
N GLU A 638 -14.74 10.62 19.67
CA GLU A 638 -14.48 11.96 19.16
C GLU A 638 -12.99 12.33 19.25
N THR A 639 -12.30 11.95 20.34
CA THR A 639 -10.87 12.25 20.56
C THR A 639 -9.94 11.39 19.70
N LEU A 640 -10.23 10.09 19.55
CA LEU A 640 -9.48 9.22 18.65
C LEU A 640 -9.63 9.70 17.21
N CYS A 641 -10.86 9.96 16.77
CA CYS A 641 -11.13 10.38 15.40
C CYS A 641 -10.52 11.77 15.10
N ALA A 642 -10.54 12.71 16.05
CA ALA A 642 -9.83 13.99 15.90
C ALA A 642 -8.32 13.80 15.72
N ARG A 643 -7.67 12.98 16.56
CA ARG A 643 -6.23 12.70 16.49
C ARG A 643 -5.84 11.94 15.23
N TRP A 644 -6.64 10.96 14.83
CA TRP A 644 -6.42 10.23 13.59
C TRP A 644 -6.62 11.11 12.36
N THR A 645 -7.53 12.09 12.44
CA THR A 645 -7.70 13.08 11.36
C THR A 645 -6.47 13.98 11.22
N THR A 646 -5.90 14.47 12.33
CA THR A 646 -4.70 15.32 12.25
C THR A 646 -3.46 14.55 11.79
N LEU A 647 -3.30 13.29 12.20
CA LEU A 647 -2.25 12.41 11.67
C LEU A 647 -2.50 12.03 10.20
N GLY A 648 -3.73 11.67 9.86
CA GLY A 648 -4.13 11.23 8.53
C GLY A 648 -3.94 12.27 7.44
N ALA A 649 -3.94 13.56 7.81
CA ALA A 649 -3.59 14.65 6.90
C ALA A 649 -2.14 14.59 6.37
N PHE A 650 -1.29 13.75 6.95
CA PHE A 650 0.10 13.52 6.53
C PHE A 650 0.33 12.13 5.91
N TYR A 651 -0.74 11.38 5.61
CA TYR A 651 -0.65 10.17 4.80
C TYR A 651 -0.79 10.50 3.31
N PRO A 652 -0.06 9.83 2.40
CA PRO A 652 -0.25 10.01 0.97
C PRO A 652 -1.72 9.83 0.56
N PHE A 653 -2.38 8.78 1.06
CA PHE A 653 -3.82 8.55 0.90
C PHE A 653 -4.60 8.89 2.18
N MET A 654 -5.53 9.85 2.10
CA MET A 654 -6.32 10.35 3.25
C MET A 654 -7.80 9.98 3.07
N ARG A 655 -8.23 8.83 3.62
CA ARG A 655 -9.63 8.38 3.60
C ARG A 655 -10.20 8.15 5.00
N ASN A 656 -11.37 8.72 5.29
CA ASN A 656 -12.22 8.27 6.38
C ASN A 656 -13.15 7.17 5.85
N HIS A 657 -13.12 6.01 6.51
CA HIS A 657 -13.97 4.86 6.16
C HIS A 657 -14.37 4.10 7.43
N ALA A 658 -15.57 3.50 7.43
CA ALA A 658 -16.16 2.81 8.56
C ALA A 658 -16.94 1.59 8.09
N GLY A 659 -16.97 0.53 8.92
CA GLY A 659 -17.80 -0.65 8.69
C GLY A 659 -19.29 -0.39 8.85
N ASP A 660 -20.12 -1.31 8.37
CA ASP A 660 -21.60 -1.25 8.43
C ASP A 660 -22.16 -1.24 9.85
N THR A 661 -21.54 -1.98 10.77
CA THR A 661 -21.95 -2.05 12.17
C THR A 661 -21.41 -0.90 13.03
N SER A 662 -20.46 -0.12 12.50
CA SER A 662 -19.86 1.04 13.17
C SER A 662 -20.77 2.28 13.04
N ILE A 663 -20.75 3.15 14.06
CA ILE A 663 -21.43 4.46 13.98
C ILE A 663 -20.92 5.30 12.80
N SER A 664 -21.77 6.20 12.28
CA SER A 664 -21.33 7.19 11.29
C SER A 664 -20.29 8.13 11.92
N GLN A 665 -19.15 8.28 11.25
CA GLN A 665 -17.96 8.97 11.76
C GLN A 665 -17.38 9.99 10.77
N GLU A 666 -18.21 10.53 9.86
CA GLU A 666 -17.82 11.65 9.01
C GLU A 666 -17.28 12.82 9.87
N TYR A 667 -16.39 13.63 9.33
CA TYR A 667 -15.70 14.63 10.15
C TYR A 667 -16.64 15.68 10.78
N TYR A 668 -17.78 15.96 10.16
CA TYR A 668 -18.76 16.92 10.70
C TYR A 668 -19.57 16.40 11.90
N ARG A 669 -19.48 15.09 12.22
CA ARG A 669 -20.32 14.43 13.24
C ARG A 669 -20.10 15.00 14.64
N TRP A 670 -18.88 15.42 14.94
CA TRP A 670 -18.52 16.00 16.24
C TRP A 670 -17.83 17.37 16.09
N PRO A 671 -18.03 18.31 17.02
CA PRO A 671 -17.36 19.61 16.99
C PRO A 671 -15.84 19.51 16.96
N LEU A 672 -15.23 18.63 17.77
CA LEU A 672 -13.77 18.51 17.83
C LEU A 672 -13.20 17.88 16.57
N THR A 673 -13.80 16.80 16.07
CA THR A 673 -13.38 16.15 14.82
C THR A 673 -13.50 17.10 13.63
N ARG A 674 -14.55 17.92 13.58
CA ARG A 674 -14.70 18.96 12.56
C ARG A 674 -13.60 20.01 12.65
N ALA A 675 -13.27 20.50 13.85
CA ALA A 675 -12.17 21.44 14.04
C ALA A 675 -10.83 20.83 13.58
N ALA A 676 -10.56 19.57 13.97
CA ALA A 676 -9.39 18.81 13.54
C ALA A 676 -9.32 18.67 12.02
N ALA A 677 -10.43 18.31 11.36
CA ALA A 677 -10.49 18.18 9.91
C ALA A 677 -10.24 19.51 9.21
N LYS A 678 -10.89 20.60 9.63
CA LYS A 678 -10.67 21.93 9.02
C LYS A 678 -9.22 22.38 9.14
N ASN A 679 -8.64 22.25 10.33
CA ASN A 679 -7.25 22.66 10.58
C ASN A 679 -6.26 21.78 9.80
N ALA A 680 -6.38 20.46 9.92
CA ALA A 680 -5.42 19.53 9.34
C ALA A 680 -5.50 19.48 7.81
N ILE A 681 -6.70 19.52 7.23
CA ILE A 681 -6.88 19.56 5.78
C ILE A 681 -6.37 20.90 5.23
N ALA A 682 -6.58 22.03 5.93
CA ALA A 682 -6.01 23.30 5.51
C ALA A 682 -4.47 23.29 5.47
N VAL A 683 -3.82 22.66 6.45
CA VAL A 683 -2.37 22.46 6.44
C VAL A 683 -1.94 21.54 5.31
N ARG A 684 -2.61 20.38 5.14
CA ARG A 684 -2.35 19.44 4.04
C ARG A 684 -2.45 20.12 2.68
N TYR A 685 -3.52 20.88 2.43
CA TYR A 685 -3.77 21.51 1.14
C TYR A 685 -2.76 22.61 0.87
N ARG A 686 -2.32 23.36 1.89
CA ARG A 686 -1.19 24.29 1.73
C ARG A 686 0.13 23.59 1.40
N LEU A 687 0.35 22.38 1.88
CA LEU A 687 1.55 21.57 1.61
C LEU A 687 1.42 20.66 0.38
N LEU A 688 0.31 20.70 -0.34
CA LEU A 688 -0.02 19.63 -1.29
C LEU A 688 0.96 19.57 -2.47
N ASP A 689 1.45 20.70 -2.99
CA ASP A 689 2.50 20.69 -4.03
C ASP A 689 3.87 20.23 -3.50
N TYR A 690 4.16 20.45 -2.22
CA TYR A 690 5.34 19.87 -1.58
C TYR A 690 5.22 18.34 -1.50
N PHE A 691 4.04 17.83 -1.11
CA PHE A 691 3.75 16.40 -1.09
C PHE A 691 3.82 15.80 -2.50
N TYR A 692 3.19 16.46 -3.47
CA TYR A 692 3.16 16.06 -4.87
C TYR A 692 4.55 16.06 -5.51
N THR A 693 5.41 17.03 -5.16
CA THR A 693 6.82 17.07 -5.60
C THR A 693 7.62 15.90 -5.03
N ALA A 694 7.46 15.60 -3.73
CA ALA A 694 8.12 14.45 -3.11
C ALA A 694 7.63 13.12 -3.71
N PHE A 695 6.33 13.01 -4.02
CA PHE A 695 5.74 11.84 -4.64
C PHE A 695 6.19 11.65 -6.10
N HIS A 696 6.26 12.74 -6.88
CA HIS A 696 6.83 12.74 -8.23
C HIS A 696 8.28 12.27 -8.23
N ARG A 697 9.08 12.73 -7.26
CA ARG A 697 10.47 12.25 -7.10
C ARG A 697 10.52 10.75 -6.86
N GLN A 698 9.66 10.21 -6.00
CA GLN A 698 9.61 8.77 -5.79
C GLN A 698 9.19 8.01 -7.07
N THR A 699 8.23 8.54 -7.82
CA THR A 699 7.78 7.97 -9.11
C THR A 699 8.88 7.99 -10.17
N THR A 700 9.80 8.94 -10.13
CA THR A 700 10.84 9.10 -11.16
C THR A 700 12.19 8.52 -10.76
N THR A 701 12.46 8.36 -9.46
CA THR A 701 13.77 7.92 -8.97
C THR A 701 13.71 6.82 -7.91
N GLY A 702 12.53 6.41 -7.43
CA GLY A 702 12.39 5.45 -6.33
C GLY A 702 12.73 5.98 -4.94
N LEU A 703 13.12 7.25 -4.83
CA LEU A 703 13.49 7.86 -3.55
C LEU A 703 12.24 8.15 -2.72
N PRO A 704 12.08 7.56 -1.51
CA PRO A 704 10.82 7.63 -0.77
C PRO A 704 10.31 9.05 -0.46
N SER A 705 8.99 9.20 -0.60
CA SER A 705 8.28 10.44 -0.26
C SER A 705 8.00 10.56 1.23
N LEU A 706 8.03 9.46 1.98
CA LEU A 706 8.09 9.45 3.45
C LEU A 706 9.42 8.87 3.90
N ASN A 707 9.93 9.30 5.06
CA ASN A 707 11.23 8.86 5.54
C ASN A 707 11.19 8.61 7.07
N PRO A 708 11.45 7.38 7.55
CA PRO A 708 11.80 7.13 8.94
C PRO A 708 12.99 8.00 9.36
N LEU A 709 13.15 8.30 10.65
CA LEU A 709 14.19 9.24 11.08
C LEU A 709 15.61 8.78 10.68
N PHE A 710 15.89 7.47 10.74
CA PHE A 710 17.20 6.94 10.36
C PHE A 710 17.52 7.08 8.85
N PHE A 711 16.52 7.37 7.99
CA PHE A 711 16.78 7.70 6.58
C PHE A 711 17.48 9.06 6.43
N HIS A 712 17.29 9.97 7.38
CA HIS A 712 17.98 11.26 7.43
C HIS A 712 19.20 11.25 8.35
N TYR A 713 19.16 10.41 9.39
CA TYR A 713 20.19 10.35 10.43
C TYR A 713 20.70 8.90 10.61
N PRO A 714 21.25 8.26 9.57
CA PRO A 714 21.62 6.84 9.60
C PRO A 714 22.78 6.52 10.56
N THR A 715 23.52 7.51 11.03
CA THR A 715 24.58 7.32 12.03
C THR A 715 24.10 7.55 13.47
N ASP A 716 22.85 7.98 13.66
CA ASP A 716 22.26 8.20 14.97
C ASP A 716 21.44 6.98 15.40
N ALA A 717 22.07 6.09 16.17
CA ALA A 717 21.47 4.85 16.62
C ALA A 717 20.16 5.01 17.41
N LYS A 718 19.90 6.19 17.99
CA LYS A 718 18.63 6.47 18.69
C LYS A 718 17.45 6.56 17.72
N THR A 719 17.70 6.74 16.42
CA THR A 719 16.65 6.86 15.40
C THR A 719 16.18 5.53 14.83
N PHE A 720 16.92 4.43 15.04
CA PHE A 720 16.66 3.14 14.41
C PHE A 720 15.33 2.54 14.89
N GLY A 721 15.05 2.65 16.19
CA GLY A 721 13.80 2.18 16.80
C GLY A 721 12.66 3.20 16.82
N ILE A 722 12.80 4.37 16.18
CA ILE A 722 11.72 5.36 16.17
C ILE A 722 10.73 5.03 15.06
N GLU A 723 9.53 4.64 15.47
CA GLU A 723 8.47 4.19 14.56
C GLU A 723 7.21 5.09 14.55
N HIS A 724 7.14 6.07 15.45
CA HIS A 724 5.99 6.96 15.61
C HIS A 724 6.27 8.41 15.19
N GLN A 725 7.44 8.70 14.63
CA GLN A 725 7.77 9.96 13.99
C GLN A 725 8.29 9.66 12.59
N PHE A 726 7.97 10.51 11.63
CA PHE A 726 8.45 10.38 10.25
C PHE A 726 8.56 11.73 9.58
N PHE A 727 9.39 11.80 8.54
CA PHE A 727 9.43 12.95 7.65
C PHE A 727 8.49 12.72 6.46
N TYR A 728 7.68 13.72 6.14
CA TYR A 728 7.09 13.83 4.80
C TYR A 728 8.08 14.61 3.93
N GLY A 729 8.48 14.02 2.81
CA GLY A 729 9.61 14.45 2.00
C GLY A 729 10.88 14.46 2.84
N ASP A 730 11.73 15.46 2.64
CA ASP A 730 12.97 15.61 3.42
C ASP A 730 12.87 16.59 4.59
N SER A 731 11.73 17.29 4.71
CA SER A 731 11.69 18.56 5.43
C SER A 731 10.65 18.64 6.54
N ILE A 732 9.53 17.93 6.48
CA ILE A 732 8.45 18.06 7.48
C ILE A 732 8.48 16.87 8.43
N LEU A 733 8.97 17.07 9.66
CA LEU A 733 8.89 16.08 10.73
C LEU A 733 7.49 16.08 11.36
N VAL A 734 6.78 14.96 11.24
CA VAL A 734 5.46 14.73 11.82
C VAL A 734 5.64 13.97 13.14
N SER A 735 5.08 14.51 14.23
CA SER A 735 5.23 13.92 15.57
C SER A 735 3.89 13.82 16.32
N PRO A 736 3.06 12.81 15.99
CA PRO A 736 1.72 12.63 16.56
C PRO A 736 1.70 12.38 18.06
N VAL A 737 0.66 12.85 18.74
CA VAL A 737 0.33 12.41 20.11
C VAL A 737 -0.18 10.97 20.06
N LEU A 738 0.35 10.12 20.94
CA LEU A 738 0.18 8.65 20.84
C LEU A 738 -0.83 8.05 21.81
N GLU A 739 -1.22 8.79 22.85
CA GLU A 739 -2.00 8.28 23.96
C GLU A 739 -3.38 8.91 24.07
N GLU A 740 -4.33 8.10 24.53
CA GLU A 740 -5.70 8.51 24.75
C GLU A 740 -5.78 9.66 25.77
N ASN A 741 -6.59 10.66 25.45
CA ASN A 741 -6.81 11.86 26.27
C ASN A 741 -5.54 12.68 26.61
N SER A 742 -4.40 12.37 25.98
CA SER A 742 -3.17 13.14 26.18
C SER A 742 -3.16 14.43 25.36
N THR A 743 -2.60 15.48 25.96
CA THR A 743 -2.20 16.74 25.30
C THR A 743 -0.69 16.93 25.32
N SER A 744 0.06 15.86 25.56
CA SER A 744 1.52 15.86 25.55
C SER A 744 2.09 14.68 24.76
N VAL A 745 3.29 14.87 24.24
CA VAL A 745 4.05 13.83 23.54
C VAL A 745 5.55 14.04 23.75
N SER A 746 6.27 12.94 23.94
CA SER A 746 7.74 12.94 23.93
C SER A 746 8.21 12.68 22.50
N ILE A 747 9.01 13.59 21.95
CA ILE A 747 9.50 13.53 20.57
C ILE A 747 11.01 13.58 20.55
N TYR A 748 11.62 12.82 19.66
CA TYR A 748 13.06 12.88 19.42
C TYR A 748 13.38 13.98 18.42
N LEU A 749 14.31 14.88 18.78
CA LEU A 749 14.91 15.82 17.84
C LEU A 749 16.39 15.50 17.67
N PRO A 750 16.79 14.98 16.47
CA PRO A 750 18.19 14.75 16.12
C PRO A 750 19.05 16.01 16.30
N LYS A 751 20.37 15.85 16.33
CA LYS A 751 21.30 16.98 16.51
C LYS A 751 21.39 17.82 15.23
N ASP A 752 20.35 18.61 14.97
CA ASP A 752 20.18 19.43 13.78
C ASP A 752 19.34 20.68 14.12
N VAL A 753 19.20 21.59 13.15
CA VAL A 753 18.32 22.74 13.25
C VAL A 753 16.91 22.32 12.82
N PHE A 754 15.92 22.74 13.59
CA PHE A 754 14.50 22.61 13.26
C PHE A 754 13.81 23.95 13.41
N TYR A 755 12.60 24.06 12.87
CA TYR A 755 11.72 25.21 13.07
C TYR A 755 10.34 24.69 13.43
N ASP A 756 9.71 25.24 14.46
CA ASP A 756 8.30 24.93 14.72
C ASP A 756 7.45 25.41 13.55
N TYR A 757 6.64 24.53 12.97
CA TYR A 757 5.85 24.84 11.78
C TYR A 757 4.80 25.95 12.03
N TRP A 758 4.30 26.04 13.27
CA TRP A 758 3.18 26.91 13.62
C TRP A 758 3.66 28.33 13.96
N THR A 759 4.80 28.47 14.63
CA THR A 759 5.37 29.76 15.04
C THR A 759 6.48 30.26 14.11
N GLY A 760 7.11 29.35 13.35
CA GLY A 760 8.31 29.65 12.56
C GLY A 760 9.57 29.87 13.41
N GLU A 761 9.51 29.60 14.72
CA GLU A 761 10.65 29.77 15.63
C GLU A 761 11.70 28.68 15.42
N ARG A 762 12.98 29.08 15.45
CA ARG A 762 14.11 28.16 15.31
C ARG A 762 14.31 27.36 16.60
N ILE A 763 14.40 26.04 16.47
CA ILE A 763 14.65 25.07 17.53
C ILE A 763 15.99 24.38 17.26
N GLN A 764 16.84 24.25 18.28
CA GLN A 764 18.06 23.46 18.20
C GLN A 764 17.78 22.05 18.73
N GLY A 765 17.80 21.06 17.86
CA GLY A 765 17.80 19.66 18.26
C GLY A 765 19.15 19.25 18.84
N ASN A 766 19.13 18.44 19.90
CA ASN A 766 20.34 18.03 20.63
C ASN A 766 20.62 16.52 20.54
N GLY A 767 19.83 15.77 19.75
CA GLY A 767 19.91 14.31 19.70
C GLY A 767 19.27 13.65 20.93
N GLU A 768 18.17 14.24 21.41
CA GLU A 768 17.49 13.88 22.65
C GLU A 768 15.97 14.00 22.51
N ASN A 769 15.24 13.35 23.42
CA ASN A 769 13.80 13.50 23.52
C ASN A 769 13.45 14.82 24.23
N ILE A 770 12.49 15.54 23.68
CA ILE A 770 11.85 16.69 24.31
C ILE A 770 10.37 16.40 24.54
N ASN A 771 9.80 16.98 25.59
CA ASN A 771 8.39 16.83 25.90
C ASN A 771 7.63 18.07 25.45
N LEU A 772 6.69 17.88 24.52
CA LEU A 772 5.74 18.88 24.12
C LEU A 772 4.48 18.74 24.98
N THR A 773 3.94 19.86 25.46
CA THR A 773 2.70 19.92 26.25
C THR A 773 1.70 20.86 25.59
N ASP A 774 0.45 20.84 26.06
CA ASP A 774 -0.62 21.71 25.57
C ASP A 774 -0.92 21.54 24.07
N VAL A 775 -0.66 20.34 23.53
CA VAL A 775 -0.99 19.97 22.15
C VAL A 775 -2.48 19.71 22.04
N GLY A 776 -3.23 20.63 21.42
CA GLY A 776 -4.66 20.51 21.17
C GLY A 776 -5.01 19.26 20.36
N PHE A 777 -6.23 18.72 20.51
CA PHE A 777 -6.69 17.52 19.80
C PHE A 777 -6.95 17.75 18.30
N ASP A 778 -7.05 19.02 17.90
CA ASP A 778 -7.26 19.52 16.54
C ASP A 778 -5.96 20.00 15.87
N THR A 779 -4.82 19.76 16.52
CA THR A 779 -3.48 20.07 15.99
C THR A 779 -2.55 18.87 16.14
N ILE A 780 -1.44 18.90 15.40
CA ILE A 780 -0.38 17.91 15.45
C ILE A 780 0.98 18.64 15.48
N PRO A 781 1.94 18.22 16.31
CA PRO A 781 3.28 18.78 16.29
C PRO A 781 3.97 18.54 14.96
N LEU A 782 4.48 19.62 14.36
CA LEU A 782 5.17 19.63 13.08
C LEU A 782 6.41 20.50 13.18
N HIS A 783 7.53 20.00 12.65
CA HIS A 783 8.77 20.76 12.58
C HIS A 783 9.33 20.77 11.16
N VAL A 784 9.81 21.92 10.70
CA VAL A 784 10.56 22.04 9.45
C VAL A 784 12.03 21.81 9.74
N LYS A 785 12.64 20.81 9.10
CA LYS A 785 14.09 20.56 9.17
C LYS A 785 14.85 21.74 8.56
N GLY A 786 15.86 22.24 9.25
CA GLY A 786 16.78 23.24 8.72
C GLY A 786 17.52 22.72 7.48
N GLY A 787 17.79 23.62 6.55
CA GLY A 787 18.28 23.29 5.21
C GLY A 787 17.19 23.20 4.16
N SER A 788 15.94 23.53 4.48
CA SER A 788 14.79 23.31 3.61
C SER A 788 14.21 24.61 3.06
N ILE A 789 13.78 24.58 1.81
CA ILE A 789 12.90 25.60 1.22
C ILE A 789 11.58 24.93 0.85
N LEU A 790 10.49 25.38 1.45
CA LEU A 790 9.17 24.81 1.25
C LEU A 790 8.34 25.70 0.32
N PRO A 791 7.82 25.17 -0.80
CA PRO A 791 6.73 25.79 -1.53
C PRO A 791 5.39 25.42 -0.89
N LEU A 792 4.64 26.42 -0.43
CA LEU A 792 3.29 26.26 0.09
C LEU A 792 2.30 27.02 -0.77
N ARG A 793 1.07 26.54 -0.88
CA ARG A 793 -0.04 27.40 -1.32
C ARG A 793 -0.28 28.49 -0.27
N ALA A 794 -0.55 29.70 -0.75
CA ALA A 794 -0.82 30.86 0.10
C ALA A 794 -2.01 30.57 1.01
N GLU A 795 -3.06 29.96 0.45
CA GLU A 795 -4.29 29.60 1.15
C GLU A 795 -4.71 28.16 0.84
N SER A 796 -5.54 27.59 1.70
CA SER A 796 -6.26 26.34 1.42
C SER A 796 -7.46 26.58 0.49
N ALA A 797 -8.12 25.51 0.07
CA ALA A 797 -9.39 25.56 -0.67
C ALA A 797 -10.27 24.33 -0.36
N ASN A 798 -11.51 24.35 -0.84
CA ASN A 798 -12.47 23.25 -0.63
C ASN A 798 -12.30 22.07 -1.60
N THR A 799 -11.63 22.28 -2.73
CA THR A 799 -11.25 21.24 -3.71
C THR A 799 -9.81 21.45 -4.17
N THR A 800 -9.17 20.40 -4.68
CA THR A 800 -7.82 20.52 -5.25
C THR A 800 -7.80 21.38 -6.52
N THR A 801 -8.91 21.44 -7.25
CA THR A 801 -9.08 22.32 -8.41
C THR A 801 -9.02 23.80 -8.01
N GLU A 802 -9.74 24.22 -6.96
CA GLU A 802 -9.64 25.61 -6.46
C GLU A 802 -8.31 25.88 -5.75
N LEU A 803 -7.74 24.88 -5.09
CA LEU A 803 -6.42 24.98 -4.46
C LEU A 803 -5.34 25.33 -5.48
N ARG A 804 -5.39 24.69 -6.66
CA ARG A 804 -4.41 24.89 -7.73
C ARG A 804 -4.46 26.29 -8.35
N LYS A 805 -5.48 27.11 -8.03
CA LYS A 805 -5.54 28.53 -8.38
C LYS A 805 -4.92 29.45 -7.32
N GLN A 806 -4.63 28.93 -6.14
CA GLN A 806 -3.98 29.71 -5.08
C GLN A 806 -2.50 29.89 -5.40
N ASN A 807 -2.01 31.12 -5.23
CA ASN A 807 -0.61 31.46 -5.42
C ASN A 807 0.29 30.75 -4.39
N PHE A 808 1.60 30.86 -4.57
CA PHE A 808 2.57 30.26 -3.66
C PHE A 808 3.11 31.27 -2.64
N VAL A 809 3.52 30.76 -1.48
CA VAL A 809 4.46 31.39 -0.56
C VAL A 809 5.64 30.45 -0.35
N LEU A 810 6.84 30.98 -0.22
CA LEU A 810 8.04 30.19 0.07
C LEU A 810 8.50 30.43 1.49
N TRP A 811 8.76 29.35 2.22
CA TRP A 811 9.43 29.40 3.51
C TRP A 811 10.84 28.86 3.38
N ILE A 812 11.83 29.69 3.70
CA ILE A 812 13.24 29.33 3.78
C ILE A 812 13.55 29.03 5.24
N ALA A 813 13.98 27.80 5.54
CA ALA A 813 14.40 27.34 6.85
C ALA A 813 15.91 27.08 6.84
N PRO A 814 16.77 28.08 7.10
CA PRO A 814 18.23 27.89 7.04
C PRO A 814 18.74 26.82 8.01
N ASN A 815 19.75 26.04 7.59
CA ASN A 815 20.48 25.15 8.49
C ASN A 815 21.54 25.90 9.32
N ALA A 816 22.34 25.18 10.10
CA ALA A 816 23.42 25.75 10.91
C ALA A 816 24.50 26.50 10.10
N THR A 817 24.66 26.18 8.81
CA THR A 817 25.58 26.87 7.88
C THR A 817 24.90 27.99 7.09
N ASN A 818 23.69 28.38 7.47
CA ASN A 818 22.88 29.41 6.82
C ASN A 818 22.55 29.10 5.34
N GLN A 819 22.29 27.84 5.05
CA GLN A 819 21.95 27.33 3.73
C GLN A 819 20.60 26.63 3.74
N ALA A 820 19.91 26.61 2.60
CA ALA A 820 18.71 25.81 2.39
C ALA A 820 18.49 25.49 0.91
N SER A 821 17.77 24.41 0.63
CA SER A 821 17.37 24.01 -0.73
C SER A 821 15.97 23.41 -0.73
N GLY A 822 15.31 23.44 -1.89
CA GLY A 822 14.01 22.82 -2.09
C GLY A 822 13.69 22.72 -3.58
N SER A 823 12.56 22.10 -3.90
CA SER A 823 12.07 22.01 -5.27
C SER A 823 10.55 22.09 -5.34
N LEU A 824 10.04 22.41 -6.53
CA LEU A 824 8.62 22.44 -6.86
C LEU A 824 8.43 21.82 -8.25
N TYR A 825 7.72 20.69 -8.30
CA TYR A 825 7.26 20.08 -9.53
C TYR A 825 5.85 20.55 -9.86
N LEU A 826 5.63 20.96 -11.12
CA LEU A 826 4.32 21.38 -11.63
C LEU A 826 4.02 20.64 -12.95
N ASP A 827 2.82 20.08 -13.03
CA ASP A 827 2.19 19.58 -14.25
C ASP A 827 0.70 19.95 -14.23
N ASP A 828 -0.11 19.43 -15.16
CA ASP A 828 -1.57 19.66 -15.16
C ASP A 828 -2.31 18.95 -14.00
N GLY A 829 -1.66 18.01 -13.33
CA GLY A 829 -2.18 17.27 -12.19
C GLY A 829 -2.99 16.02 -12.53
N ASP A 830 -3.12 15.62 -13.80
CA ASP A 830 -4.16 14.64 -14.16
C ASP A 830 -3.87 13.81 -15.41
N SER A 831 -3.25 14.41 -16.44
CA SER A 831 -2.98 13.71 -17.69
C SER A 831 -2.04 12.54 -17.46
N LEU A 832 -2.22 11.43 -18.17
CA LEU A 832 -1.30 10.29 -18.14
C LEU A 832 0.07 10.69 -18.70
N GLU A 833 0.07 11.33 -19.87
CA GLU A 833 1.24 11.94 -20.49
C GLU A 833 1.12 13.48 -20.39
N GLN A 834 2.08 14.13 -19.73
CA GLN A 834 2.02 15.56 -19.50
C GLN A 834 2.52 16.31 -20.74
N LYS A 835 1.74 17.27 -21.23
CA LYS A 835 2.13 18.12 -22.37
C LYS A 835 3.35 18.99 -22.04
N SER A 836 3.41 19.50 -20.82
CA SER A 836 4.56 20.23 -20.31
C SER A 836 4.60 20.15 -18.79
N THR A 837 5.80 20.28 -18.23
CA THR A 837 6.06 20.24 -16.80
C THR A 837 7.10 21.31 -16.43
N SER A 838 7.15 21.66 -15.15
CA SER A 838 8.24 22.46 -14.57
C SER A 838 8.84 21.69 -13.41
N LEU A 839 10.17 21.73 -13.30
CA LEU A 839 10.91 21.31 -12.11
C LEU A 839 11.79 22.46 -11.66
N ILE A 840 11.27 23.22 -10.70
CA ILE A 840 11.89 24.44 -10.20
C ILE A 840 12.71 24.10 -8.97
N ASN A 841 13.99 24.45 -8.98
CA ASN A 841 14.92 24.27 -7.88
C ASN A 841 15.19 25.60 -7.17
N PHE A 842 15.07 25.59 -5.84
CA PHE A 842 15.36 26.72 -4.98
C PHE A 842 16.67 26.49 -4.23
N SER A 843 17.50 27.53 -4.14
CA SER A 843 18.71 27.53 -3.32
C SER A 843 18.82 28.81 -2.53
N PHE A 844 19.20 28.69 -1.27
CA PHE A 844 19.54 29.79 -0.38
C PHE A 844 20.93 29.54 0.20
N ASN A 845 21.84 30.50 0.05
CA ASN A 845 23.19 30.41 0.60
C ASN A 845 23.61 31.77 1.16
N ASN A 846 23.64 31.85 2.49
CA ASN A 846 24.09 33.02 3.23
C ASN A 846 23.47 34.36 2.79
N GLY A 847 22.13 34.38 2.67
CA GLY A 847 21.37 35.55 2.25
C GLY A 847 21.09 35.64 0.74
N ALA A 848 21.83 34.91 -0.10
CA ALA A 848 21.55 34.84 -1.53
C ALA A 848 20.53 33.72 -1.83
N PHE A 849 19.34 34.10 -2.32
CA PHE A 849 18.31 33.20 -2.83
C PHE A 849 18.36 33.13 -4.36
N SER A 850 18.16 31.95 -4.92
CA SER A 850 18.01 31.72 -6.35
C SER A 850 16.94 30.67 -6.65
N MET A 851 16.28 30.86 -7.79
CA MET A 851 15.31 29.98 -8.41
C MET A 851 15.80 29.64 -9.81
N SER A 852 15.94 28.34 -10.10
CA SER A 852 16.50 27.81 -11.36
C SER A 852 15.80 26.49 -11.74
N GLY A 853 16.18 25.86 -12.85
CA GLY A 853 15.59 24.60 -13.32
C GLY A 853 14.73 24.80 -14.56
N ASP A 854 13.76 23.89 -14.74
CA ASP A 854 12.89 23.86 -15.91
C ASP A 854 11.56 24.56 -15.62
N PHE A 855 11.15 25.44 -16.54
CA PHE A 855 9.96 26.29 -16.42
C PHE A 855 8.98 26.07 -17.59
N GLY A 856 8.75 24.80 -17.95
CA GLY A 856 7.95 24.43 -19.13
C GLY A 856 6.44 24.45 -18.91
N PHE A 857 5.97 24.34 -17.66
CA PHE A 857 4.55 24.42 -17.32
C PHE A 857 4.09 25.88 -17.28
N GLU A 858 3.20 26.25 -18.18
CA GLU A 858 2.61 27.58 -18.28
C GLU A 858 1.63 27.81 -17.12
N THR A 859 1.87 28.85 -16.33
CA THR A 859 1.01 29.20 -15.20
C THR A 859 1.00 30.70 -14.94
N GLU A 860 -0.17 31.22 -14.57
CA GLU A 860 -0.33 32.62 -14.12
C GLU A 860 -0.01 32.78 -12.62
N LEU A 861 0.24 31.67 -11.92
CA LEU A 861 0.56 31.68 -10.50
C LEU A 861 1.91 32.31 -10.22
N VAL A 862 2.00 32.99 -9.08
CA VAL A 862 3.21 33.66 -8.62
C VAL A 862 3.54 33.23 -7.20
N ILE A 863 4.79 33.44 -6.81
CA ILE A 863 5.17 33.48 -5.40
C ILE A 863 4.85 34.88 -4.88
N GLN A 864 3.92 34.96 -3.92
CA GLN A 864 3.49 36.21 -3.28
C GLN A 864 4.48 36.69 -2.23
N ASN A 865 5.11 35.76 -1.51
CA ASN A 865 6.04 36.10 -0.44
C ASN A 865 7.11 35.02 -0.28
N ILE A 866 8.33 35.44 0.00
CA ILE A 866 9.46 34.58 0.36
C ILE A 866 9.92 35.00 1.74
N THR A 867 9.76 34.12 2.73
CA THR A 867 10.04 34.42 4.15
C THR A 867 11.17 33.55 4.67
N ILE A 868 12.11 34.15 5.40
CA ILE A 868 13.15 33.42 6.12
C ILE A 868 12.68 33.14 7.55
N LEU A 869 12.42 31.88 7.86
CA LEU A 869 11.96 31.44 9.18
C LEU A 869 12.99 31.78 10.28
N GLY A 870 12.49 32.03 11.50
CA GLY A 870 13.28 32.50 12.62
C GLY A 870 13.80 33.93 12.50
N THR A 871 13.34 34.71 11.52
CA THR A 871 13.71 36.13 11.33
C THR A 871 12.49 36.97 10.95
N SER A 872 12.64 38.29 10.93
CA SER A 872 11.63 39.21 10.37
C SER A 872 11.80 39.48 8.87
N GLN A 873 12.72 38.78 8.20
CA GLN A 873 13.06 39.04 6.81
C GLN A 873 12.10 38.36 5.84
N SER A 874 11.58 39.14 4.89
CA SER A 874 10.62 38.68 3.90
C SER A 874 10.71 39.53 2.64
N VAL A 875 10.46 38.93 1.48
CA VAL A 875 10.37 39.63 0.19
C VAL A 875 8.98 39.47 -0.37
N GLN A 876 8.31 40.59 -0.59
CA GLN A 876 7.01 40.61 -1.26
C GLN A 876 7.21 40.44 -2.77
N GLY A 877 6.40 39.57 -3.37
CA GLY A 877 6.34 39.33 -4.80
C GLY A 877 5.56 40.43 -5.56
N PRO A 878 5.07 40.13 -6.77
CA PRO A 878 5.01 38.81 -7.39
C PRO A 878 6.36 38.34 -7.97
N VAL A 879 6.73 37.09 -7.70
CA VAL A 879 7.81 36.39 -8.42
C VAL A 879 7.19 35.33 -9.33
N ALA A 880 7.38 35.46 -10.64
CA ALA A 880 6.80 34.56 -11.64
C ALA A 880 7.48 33.18 -11.63
N LEU A 881 6.69 32.12 -11.82
CA LEU A 881 7.15 30.72 -11.91
C LEU A 881 7.53 30.28 -13.33
N THR A 882 7.82 31.23 -14.23
CA THR A 882 8.07 30.97 -15.67
C THR A 882 9.52 31.23 -16.08
N LYS A 883 10.39 31.63 -15.15
CA LYS A 883 11.81 31.89 -15.41
C LYS A 883 12.60 31.90 -14.11
N GLY A 884 13.93 31.80 -14.22
CA GLY A 884 14.82 31.97 -13.07
C GLY A 884 14.71 33.35 -12.42
N TRP A 885 14.97 33.40 -11.13
CA TRP A 885 14.92 34.62 -10.32
C TRP A 885 15.91 34.56 -9.16
N GLU A 886 16.49 35.70 -8.79
CA GLU A 886 17.47 35.80 -7.71
C GLU A 886 17.15 37.00 -6.82
N HIS A 887 17.50 36.88 -5.53
CA HIS A 887 17.41 37.96 -4.57
C HIS A 887 18.46 37.82 -3.48
N ASN A 888 18.97 38.95 -2.98
CA ASN A 888 19.94 38.95 -1.89
C ASN A 888 19.38 39.71 -0.68
N PHE A 889 19.16 38.97 0.41
CA PHE A 889 18.67 39.46 1.70
C PHE A 889 19.77 40.16 2.53
N GLY A 890 21.03 40.11 2.08
CA GLY A 890 22.21 40.62 2.79
C GLY A 890 22.99 39.51 3.52
N ALA A 891 24.30 39.71 3.71
CA ALA A 891 25.14 38.71 4.37
C ALA A 891 24.73 38.49 5.84
N GLY A 892 24.61 37.23 6.26
CA GLY A 892 24.14 36.87 7.60
C GLY A 892 22.62 36.87 7.78
N ALA A 893 21.85 37.23 6.75
CA ALA A 893 20.41 36.99 6.69
C ALA A 893 20.11 35.51 6.92
N GLY A 894 19.26 35.18 7.91
CA GLY A 894 18.90 33.80 8.26
C GLY A 894 19.54 33.24 9.54
N MET A 895 20.49 33.96 10.16
CA MET A 895 20.92 33.67 11.53
C MET A 895 20.21 34.60 12.53
N PRO A 896 19.26 34.12 13.34
CA PRO A 896 18.76 34.90 14.46
C PRO A 896 19.90 35.24 15.43
N GLN A 897 19.92 36.44 16.01
CA GLN A 897 20.79 36.77 17.14
C GLN A 897 20.43 35.85 18.30
N PHE A 898 21.31 34.90 18.63
CA PHE A 898 21.17 34.05 19.81
C PHE A 898 21.49 34.87 21.06
N ASP A 899 20.47 35.45 21.69
CA ASP A 899 20.57 35.86 23.10
C ASP A 899 20.44 34.59 23.94
N GLY A 900 21.54 34.13 24.54
CA GLY A 900 21.68 32.87 25.28
C GLY A 900 20.82 32.74 26.56
N GLY A 901 19.50 32.80 26.44
CA GLY A 901 18.55 32.53 27.50
C GLY A 901 18.20 31.03 27.55
N ALA A 902 18.45 30.41 28.69
CA ALA A 902 18.12 29.02 28.97
C ALA A 902 16.67 28.65 28.64
N ALA A 903 16.48 27.41 28.20
CA ALA A 903 15.20 26.74 28.07
C ALA A 903 14.55 26.56 29.46
N GLU A 904 13.87 27.59 29.96
CA GLU A 904 12.93 27.49 31.08
C GLU A 904 11.67 28.30 30.80
N SER A 905 10.55 27.57 30.64
CA SER A 905 9.15 27.99 30.76
C SER A 905 8.73 29.35 30.20
N ARG A 906 8.04 29.35 29.05
CA ARG A 906 6.98 30.33 28.73
C ARG A 906 5.88 29.58 27.97
N ARG A 907 4.86 29.04 28.65
CA ARG A 907 3.58 29.67 29.04
C ARG A 907 2.85 30.35 27.87
N GLY A 908 1.89 29.61 27.30
CA GLY A 908 0.59 30.10 26.87
C GLY A 908 0.55 31.25 25.88
N VAL A 909 0.75 30.96 24.59
CA VAL A 909 0.15 31.73 23.47
C VAL A 909 -0.21 30.76 22.34
N VAL A 910 -1.28 29.98 22.52
CA VAL A 910 -1.90 29.19 21.43
C VAL A 910 -3.21 29.85 20.94
N ALA A 911 -3.55 31.05 21.41
CA ALA A 911 -4.85 31.69 21.12
C ALA A 911 -4.79 33.10 20.48
N ALA A 912 -3.63 33.62 20.05
CA ALA A 912 -3.56 35.03 19.60
C ALA A 912 -2.73 35.32 18.33
N ALA A 913 -2.25 34.32 17.61
CA ALA A 913 -1.52 34.53 16.34
C ALA A 913 -2.37 34.27 15.08
N TRP A 914 -3.69 34.07 15.23
CA TRP A 914 -4.65 33.96 14.11
C TRP A 914 -5.28 35.31 13.70
N GLY A 915 -4.69 36.43 14.14
CA GLY A 915 -5.19 37.79 13.88
C GLY A 915 -4.70 38.45 12.59
N LEU A 916 -3.82 37.81 11.81
CA LEU A 916 -3.28 38.38 10.56
C LEU A 916 -3.67 37.62 9.28
N VAL A 917 -4.49 36.56 9.40
CA VAL A 917 -5.03 35.79 8.26
C VAL A 917 -6.54 36.03 8.06
N ALA A 918 -7.21 36.76 8.96
CA ALA A 918 -8.60 37.18 8.80
C ALA A 918 -8.69 38.63 8.28
N GLY A 919 -8.52 38.80 6.97
CA GLY A 919 -8.44 40.13 6.34
C GLY A 919 -9.22 40.30 5.04
N ALA A 920 -10.46 39.80 4.93
CA ALA A 920 -11.44 40.27 3.92
C ALA A 920 -12.88 39.76 4.16
N VAL A 921 -13.47 39.98 5.34
CA VAL A 921 -14.94 39.92 5.50
C VAL A 921 -15.39 41.06 6.40
N SER A 922 -15.78 42.18 5.79
CA SER A 922 -16.75 43.14 6.34
C SER A 922 -16.94 44.29 5.37
N VAL A 923 -18.08 44.32 4.67
CA VAL A 923 -19.08 45.40 4.50
C VAL A 923 -20.19 44.68 3.69
N TRP A 924 -21.43 44.49 4.14
CA TRP A 924 -22.54 45.45 4.10
C TRP A 924 -23.68 44.92 4.99
N PHE A 925 -24.01 45.65 6.05
CA PHE A 925 -25.35 45.68 6.62
C PHE A 925 -25.73 47.16 6.76
N SER A 926 -26.70 47.59 5.95
CA SER A 926 -27.50 48.79 6.21
C SER A 926 -28.78 48.69 5.36
N LEU A 927 -29.90 48.70 6.10
CA LEU A 927 -31.31 48.60 5.73
C LEU A 927 -31.88 47.19 5.57
#